data_AF-A0A0J9V2A5-F1
#
_entry.id   AF-A0A0J9V2A5-F1
#
_cell.length_a   1.000
_cell.length_b   1.000
_cell.length_c   1.000
_cell.angle_alpha   90.00
_cell.angle_beta   90.00
_cell.angle_gamma   90.00
#
_symmetry.space_group_name_H-M   'P 1'
#
loop_
_entity.id
_entity.type
_entity.pdbx_description
1 polymer ?
#
loop_
_entity_poly.entity_id
_entity_poly.type
_entity_poly.pdbx_seq_one_letter_code
_entity_poly.pdbx_strand_id
1 'polypeptide(L)'
;MTHSTSSDSESSSRSGRVNLKTRKKKKKKPLLSPQTSINNIWRCFSSPRPQQALTILPLDQPEKAALNGNHSNELLTEGRLRAVTQCQRKVNEIVKECKRVNMRYRDRDWDLVSTHIDPRTPDWFLVVNCIAQVFDFADQGHCLNGLRQTMFDLGETTCLDTEPNAPGAVKRVHEIFSLPTFMKNVDGGDVKQGKLGNCWFVAGLTALANLEYGLTQTCAAHDTEVGVYGFVFYRDGAWTYTIIDDTLYLQSPCWDSPSLQRALLQQTDRVDAESEYKRTYQTGSKALFFAQCRDQNETWVPLIEKAYAKAHGDYAALACGWVGEGLEDLSGGVTTQLFTSDILDPDLFWADELSKVNQEFLFGASTGILDGGYGERDGISEGHAYIVVAAHTLKSGKRLLKIRNPWALARKGIWEGAWSDGSKEWTAEVQQELGHRFGGDSVFWISFEDFLRKYSHLDRTRLFREVDWRCSQSWISVNVPWRACHQDRFRIVLTKESPVVVAVSQLDRRYFNGLHGQYAFRLSFRIYHDADSGVRRCVAQSHDNSLMTRSASVELPKLIPGTYTICTRVDAERDTSLESVEDVIKQECRARTENVKLAQVGFAYDVAHKKAEAYISEASRLDKIKDRERASKCRREERRRRWEERHIKRVLTKKQKQKNKNKQRTRCKAHKEIDSASNKEPLTSTQTGAGPLTKNTNADVEGTRGCTLPSDVEKGTAQQEIIVQRHAEDGKVIRSCSCHERLVEEEGSSAKPVSATMSSRDDEHLLGSSFRDSAGDSSDSPISEWEELYNTDDAAHSLEKESRDGPRRNTRCEHDVRKALVGESTDSDNSSEDETPSPWSAVCIMGVRVYSKDEALTLQTLLD
;
A
#
# COMPACT_ATOMS: atom_id res chain seq x y z
N MET A 1 -26.81 48.32 -42.91
CA MET A 1 -27.77 49.47 -42.96
C MET A 1 -29.17 48.92 -42.74
N THR A 2 -30.15 49.79 -42.47
CA THR A 2 -31.46 49.46 -41.85
C THR A 2 -32.63 49.40 -42.83
N HIS A 3 -33.80 49.00 -42.29
CA HIS A 3 -35.17 49.04 -42.84
C HIS A 3 -35.62 47.76 -43.58
N SER A 4 -36.73 47.08 -43.21
CA SER A 4 -38.14 47.49 -42.92
C SER A 4 -38.93 47.72 -44.22
N THR A 5 -40.18 47.25 -44.41
CA THR A 5 -41.17 46.54 -43.56
C THR A 5 -42.34 46.03 -44.41
N SER A 6 -43.19 45.13 -43.88
CA SER A 6 -44.60 44.86 -44.34
C SER A 6 -44.77 44.16 -45.70
N SER A 7 -45.89 43.46 -46.02
CA SER A 7 -47.00 42.91 -45.20
C SER A 7 -47.77 41.83 -45.96
N ASP A 8 -48.37 40.91 -45.20
CA ASP A 8 -49.66 40.21 -45.37
C ASP A 8 -50.10 39.60 -46.72
N SER A 9 -50.45 38.30 -46.65
CA SER A 9 -51.52 37.66 -47.43
C SER A 9 -51.97 36.38 -46.72
N GLU A 10 -53.13 36.42 -46.06
CA GLU A 10 -53.72 35.23 -45.42
C GLU A 10 -54.40 34.32 -46.46
N SER A 11 -54.43 33.00 -46.21
CA SER A 11 -55.61 32.19 -46.55
C SER A 11 -55.79 31.01 -45.60
N SER A 12 -57.05 30.79 -45.21
CA SER A 12 -57.52 29.72 -44.32
C SER A 12 -57.97 28.49 -45.15
N SER A 13 -58.30 27.30 -44.63
CA SER A 13 -58.28 26.69 -43.29
C SER A 13 -58.60 25.19 -43.41
N ARG A 14 -58.24 24.37 -42.41
CA ARG A 14 -59.15 23.38 -41.76
C ARG A 14 -58.52 22.73 -40.52
N SER A 15 -59.34 22.05 -39.71
CA SER A 15 -59.11 21.82 -38.28
C SER A 15 -58.71 20.37 -37.91
N GLY A 16 -57.87 20.23 -36.88
CA GLY A 16 -57.40 18.93 -36.38
C GLY A 16 -56.87 18.96 -34.93
N ARG A 17 -57.78 18.94 -33.94
CA ARG A 17 -57.59 18.69 -32.49
C ARG A 17 -56.17 18.88 -31.91
N VAL A 18 -55.90 20.06 -31.34
CA VAL A 18 -54.75 20.24 -30.41
C VAL A 18 -55.04 19.56 -29.07
N ASN A 19 -54.15 18.68 -28.62
CA ASN A 19 -54.28 17.95 -27.35
C ASN A 19 -53.34 18.57 -26.29
N LEU A 20 -53.88 19.37 -25.36
CA LEU A 20 -53.09 20.08 -24.33
C LEU A 20 -52.50 19.11 -23.30
N LYS A 21 -51.32 18.53 -23.60
CA LYS A 21 -50.50 17.84 -22.59
C LYS A 21 -50.00 18.85 -21.55
N THR A 22 -50.47 18.70 -20.32
CA THR A 22 -50.10 19.56 -19.19
C THR A 22 -48.59 19.53 -18.93
N ARG A 23 -47.94 20.70 -19.06
CA ARG A 23 -46.54 20.90 -18.65
C ARG A 23 -46.40 20.61 -17.15
N LYS A 24 -46.01 19.39 -16.78
CA LYS A 24 -45.56 19.05 -15.42
C LYS A 24 -44.42 20.00 -15.05
N LYS A 25 -44.67 20.98 -14.19
CA LYS A 25 -43.61 21.82 -13.61
C LYS A 25 -42.61 20.88 -12.92
N LYS A 26 -41.38 20.76 -13.46
CA LYS A 26 -40.27 20.11 -12.74
C LYS A 26 -40.18 20.81 -11.38
N LYS A 27 -40.46 20.11 -10.28
CA LYS A 27 -40.19 20.65 -8.94
C LYS A 27 -38.71 20.97 -8.90
N LYS A 28 -38.34 22.25 -8.69
CA LYS A 28 -36.94 22.59 -8.39
C LYS A 28 -36.54 21.73 -7.18
N LYS A 29 -35.43 20.97 -7.28
CA LYS A 29 -34.83 20.34 -6.09
C LYS A 29 -34.64 21.47 -5.06
N PRO A 30 -35.07 21.31 -3.79
CA PRO A 30 -34.82 22.34 -2.78
C PRO A 30 -33.31 22.57 -2.71
N LEU A 31 -32.87 23.83 -2.70
CA LEU A 31 -31.46 24.14 -2.51
C LEU A 31 -31.07 23.62 -1.12
N LEU A 32 -30.21 22.60 -1.09
CA LEU A 32 -29.57 22.14 0.12
C LEU A 32 -28.74 23.28 0.69
N SER A 33 -28.67 23.42 2.02
CA SER A 33 -27.73 24.38 2.60
C SER A 33 -26.29 23.99 2.21
N PRO A 34 -25.36 24.94 2.05
CA PRO A 34 -23.98 24.62 1.66
C PRO A 34 -23.35 23.54 2.54
N GLN A 35 -23.59 23.59 3.85
CA GLN A 35 -23.13 22.54 4.78
C GLN A 35 -23.77 21.17 4.51
N THR A 36 -25.03 21.10 4.07
CA THR A 36 -25.68 19.82 3.71
C THR A 36 -25.09 19.25 2.42
N SER A 37 -24.79 20.11 1.43
CA SER A 37 -24.08 19.70 0.21
C SER A 37 -22.66 19.19 0.52
N ILE A 38 -21.90 19.92 1.33
CA ILE A 38 -20.56 19.53 1.80
C ILE A 38 -20.60 18.21 2.59
N ASN A 39 -21.57 18.06 3.50
CA ASN A 39 -21.76 16.82 4.27
C ASN A 39 -22.15 15.64 3.38
N ASN A 40 -22.83 15.88 2.24
CA ASN A 40 -23.13 14.83 1.27
C ASN A 40 -21.90 14.46 0.44
N ILE A 41 -21.09 15.44 0.00
CA ILE A 41 -19.80 15.19 -0.67
C ILE A 41 -18.91 14.31 0.22
N TRP A 42 -18.70 14.68 1.49
CA TRP A 42 -17.91 13.85 2.42
C TRP A 42 -18.48 12.45 2.65
N ARG A 43 -19.82 12.30 2.62
CA ARG A 43 -20.48 10.99 2.80
C ARG A 43 -20.43 10.10 1.56
N CYS A 44 -20.31 10.68 0.36
CA CYS A 44 -20.05 9.92 -0.87
C CYS A 44 -18.55 9.57 -1.01
N PHE A 45 -17.68 10.51 -0.64
CA PHE A 45 -16.23 10.35 -0.77
C PHE A 45 -15.62 9.41 0.28
N SER A 46 -16.15 9.36 1.51
CA SER A 46 -15.61 8.49 2.57
C SER A 46 -16.22 7.09 2.47
N SER A 47 -15.45 6.07 2.07
CA SER A 47 -15.97 4.70 2.06
C SER A 47 -16.29 4.20 3.48
N PRO A 48 -17.49 3.68 3.76
CA PRO A 48 -17.81 3.08 5.07
C PRO A 48 -17.05 1.77 5.35
N ARG A 49 -16.49 1.14 4.32
CA ARG A 49 -15.64 -0.06 4.38
C ARG A 49 -14.56 0.08 3.32
N PRO A 50 -13.28 0.28 3.69
CA PRO A 50 -12.22 0.29 2.68
C PRO A 50 -12.16 -1.08 2.01
N GLN A 51 -11.89 -1.09 0.71
CA GLN A 51 -11.64 -2.29 -0.06
C GLN A 51 -10.20 -2.22 -0.52
N GLN A 52 -9.37 -3.08 0.05
CA GLN A 52 -8.05 -3.44 -0.45
C GLN A 52 -8.12 -4.93 -0.77
N ALA A 53 -7.65 -5.33 -1.96
CA ALA A 53 -7.36 -6.74 -2.22
C ALA A 53 -6.28 -7.20 -1.22
N LEU A 54 -6.59 -8.19 -0.38
CA LEU A 54 -5.62 -8.81 0.54
C LEU A 54 -5.09 -10.15 -0.01
N THR A 55 -5.65 -10.59 -1.13
CA THR A 55 -5.33 -11.83 -1.84
C THR A 55 -5.71 -11.61 -3.30
N ILE A 56 -4.80 -11.97 -4.21
CA ILE A 56 -4.89 -11.77 -5.66
C ILE A 56 -5.12 -13.11 -6.34
N LEU A 57 -4.42 -14.16 -5.91
CA LEU A 57 -4.52 -15.48 -6.52
C LEU A 57 -5.71 -16.27 -5.92
N PRO A 58 -6.58 -16.90 -6.76
CA PRO A 58 -7.81 -17.50 -6.27
C PRO A 58 -7.61 -18.82 -5.52
N LEU A 59 -6.50 -19.53 -5.78
CA LEU A 59 -6.22 -20.86 -5.26
C LEU A 59 -4.71 -21.07 -5.08
N ASP A 60 -4.12 -20.37 -4.10
CA ASP A 60 -2.99 -20.91 -3.34
C ASP A 60 -2.87 -20.13 -2.02
N GLN A 61 -3.20 -20.78 -0.89
CA GLN A 61 -2.76 -20.23 0.39
C GLN A 61 -1.25 -20.49 0.50
N PRO A 62 -0.40 -19.48 0.79
CA PRO A 62 1.00 -19.74 1.12
C PRO A 62 1.07 -20.42 2.49
N GLU A 63 0.90 -21.75 2.51
CA GLU A 63 0.78 -22.57 3.72
C GLU A 63 2.09 -22.68 4.51
N LYS A 64 3.25 -22.43 3.87
CA LYS A 64 4.58 -22.77 4.40
C LYS A 64 5.64 -21.67 4.29
N ALA A 65 5.30 -20.51 3.71
CA ALA A 65 6.25 -19.43 3.43
C ALA A 65 6.10 -18.20 4.36
N ALA A 66 4.91 -17.96 4.92
CA ALA A 66 4.68 -16.82 5.80
C ALA A 66 5.25 -17.06 7.20
N LEU A 67 6.43 -16.48 7.48
CA LEU A 67 6.86 -16.22 8.84
C LEU A 67 5.81 -15.34 9.54
N ASN A 68 5.43 -15.68 10.77
CA ASN A 68 4.52 -14.85 11.57
C ASN A 68 5.06 -13.41 11.62
N GLY A 69 4.31 -12.45 11.08
CA GLY A 69 4.72 -11.04 11.05
C GLY A 69 5.02 -10.48 12.44
N ASN A 70 4.30 -10.98 13.45
CA ASN A 70 4.45 -10.58 14.84
C ASN A 70 5.39 -11.55 15.58
N HIS A 71 6.44 -11.03 16.21
CA HIS A 71 7.34 -11.76 17.09
C HIS A 71 7.77 -10.89 18.28
N SER A 72 7.94 -11.50 19.45
CA SER A 72 8.16 -10.81 20.73
C SER A 72 9.60 -10.97 21.23
N ASN A 73 10.33 -9.86 21.25
CA ASN A 73 11.64 -9.66 21.88
C ASN A 73 12.73 -10.71 21.57
N GLU A 74 12.76 -11.15 20.31
CA GLU A 74 13.69 -12.14 19.79
C GLU A 74 15.11 -11.54 19.62
N LEU A 75 16.16 -12.32 19.87
CA LEU A 75 17.53 -11.89 19.56
C LEU A 75 17.73 -11.76 18.04
N LEU A 76 18.34 -10.66 17.59
CA LEU A 76 18.51 -10.39 16.15
C LEU A 76 19.31 -11.47 15.41
N THR A 77 20.18 -12.19 16.12
CA THR A 77 20.99 -13.30 15.61
C THR A 77 20.18 -14.56 15.32
N GLU A 78 19.11 -14.82 16.06
CA GLU A 78 18.30 -16.05 15.92
C GLU A 78 17.56 -16.09 14.59
N GLY A 79 16.87 -15.00 14.22
CA GLY A 79 16.17 -14.89 12.94
C GLY A 79 17.08 -15.09 11.74
N ARG A 80 18.30 -14.51 11.76
CA ARG A 80 19.31 -14.71 10.71
C ARG A 80 19.78 -16.17 10.68
N LEU A 81 20.09 -16.74 11.84
CA LEU A 81 20.56 -18.13 11.95
C LEU A 81 19.51 -19.14 11.45
N ARG A 82 18.21 -18.91 11.69
CA ARG A 82 17.13 -19.73 11.12
C ARG A 82 17.12 -19.68 9.60
N ALA A 83 17.18 -18.49 9.00
CA ALA A 83 17.21 -18.32 7.54
C ALA A 83 18.45 -18.96 6.90
N VAL A 84 19.64 -18.75 7.48
CA VAL A 84 20.90 -19.38 7.05
C VAL A 84 20.81 -20.91 7.13
N THR A 85 20.29 -21.45 8.23
CA THR A 85 20.16 -22.91 8.43
C THR A 85 19.18 -23.54 7.44
N GLN A 86 18.07 -22.88 7.12
CA GLN A 86 17.12 -23.33 6.10
C GLN A 86 17.74 -23.30 4.70
N CYS A 87 18.42 -22.21 4.35
CA CYS A 87 19.14 -22.07 3.08
C CYS A 87 20.20 -23.16 2.90
N GLN A 88 21.04 -23.39 3.92
CA GLN A 88 22.04 -24.45 3.93
C GLN A 88 21.45 -25.83 3.72
N ARG A 89 20.33 -26.16 4.38
CA ARG A 89 19.64 -27.45 4.17
C ARG A 89 19.17 -27.59 2.72
N LYS A 90 18.51 -26.55 2.17
CA LYS A 90 17.95 -26.58 0.82
C LYS A 90 19.01 -26.62 -0.27
N VAL A 91 20.12 -25.88 -0.14
CA VAL A 91 21.27 -25.98 -1.04
C VAL A 91 21.90 -27.38 -0.97
N ASN A 92 22.06 -27.97 0.22
CA ASN A 92 22.57 -29.34 0.36
C ASN A 92 21.65 -30.43 -0.23
N GLU A 93 20.32 -30.22 -0.24
CA GLU A 93 19.39 -31.08 -0.97
C GLU A 93 19.60 -30.95 -2.49
N ILE A 94 19.68 -29.72 -3.01
CA ILE A 94 19.89 -29.43 -4.43
C ILE A 94 21.22 -30.01 -4.92
N VAL A 95 22.31 -29.82 -4.18
CA VAL A 95 23.64 -30.37 -4.52
C VAL A 95 23.62 -31.90 -4.63
N LYS A 96 22.93 -32.59 -3.70
CA LYS A 96 22.78 -34.05 -3.74
C LYS A 96 21.98 -34.50 -4.96
N GLU A 97 20.88 -33.81 -5.27
CA GLU A 97 20.04 -34.13 -6.43
C GLU A 97 20.79 -33.89 -7.75
N CYS A 98 21.43 -32.73 -7.91
CA CYS A 98 22.26 -32.38 -9.06
C CYS A 98 23.40 -33.39 -9.29
N LYS A 99 24.12 -33.78 -8.23
CA LYS A 99 25.19 -34.80 -8.30
C LYS A 99 24.63 -36.22 -8.52
N ARG A 100 23.36 -36.51 -8.16
CA ARG A 100 22.66 -37.77 -8.47
C ARG A 100 22.24 -37.87 -9.94
N VAL A 101 21.80 -36.77 -10.56
CA VAL A 101 21.36 -36.74 -11.98
C VAL A 101 22.47 -36.33 -12.95
N ASN A 102 23.67 -36.01 -12.45
CA ASN A 102 24.80 -35.50 -13.22
C ASN A 102 24.47 -34.24 -14.06
N MET A 103 23.82 -33.26 -13.42
CA MET A 103 23.49 -31.95 -14.03
C MET A 103 23.87 -30.80 -13.11
N ARG A 104 24.20 -29.64 -13.69
CA ARG A 104 24.22 -28.36 -12.96
C ARG A 104 22.82 -28.00 -12.48
N TYR A 105 22.72 -27.22 -11.41
CA TYR A 105 21.45 -26.69 -10.94
C TYR A 105 20.85 -25.74 -12.00
N ARG A 106 19.55 -25.88 -12.28
CA ARG A 106 18.78 -24.95 -13.11
C ARG A 106 17.60 -24.45 -12.31
N ASP A 107 17.52 -23.13 -12.15
CA ASP A 107 16.56 -22.48 -11.28
C ASP A 107 15.21 -22.31 -12.00
N ARG A 108 14.35 -23.32 -11.94
CA ARG A 108 13.08 -23.37 -12.71
C ARG A 108 12.11 -22.24 -12.39
N ASP A 109 12.17 -21.72 -11.16
CA ASP A 109 11.30 -20.63 -10.70
C ASP A 109 11.88 -19.24 -11.08
N TRP A 110 13.05 -19.22 -11.73
CA TRP A 110 13.79 -18.02 -12.13
C TRP A 110 14.74 -18.33 -13.31
N ASP A 111 14.16 -18.86 -14.38
CA ASP A 111 14.94 -19.42 -15.48
C ASP A 111 15.24 -18.37 -16.56
N LEU A 112 16.46 -17.82 -16.53
CA LEU A 112 16.95 -16.84 -17.51
C LEU A 112 17.07 -17.42 -18.95
N VAL A 113 16.93 -18.74 -19.13
CA VAL A 113 17.17 -19.46 -20.39
C VAL A 113 15.88 -20.15 -20.91
N SER A 114 14.71 -19.88 -20.31
CA SER A 114 13.46 -20.54 -20.70
C SER A 114 12.80 -19.86 -21.91
N THR A 115 13.05 -20.38 -23.12
CA THR A 115 12.14 -20.22 -24.26
C THR A 115 10.99 -21.22 -24.15
N HIS A 116 9.75 -20.72 -24.06
CA HIS A 116 8.56 -21.56 -23.99
C HIS A 116 8.08 -21.97 -25.40
N ILE A 117 8.80 -22.88 -26.04
CA ILE A 117 8.34 -23.53 -27.27
C ILE A 117 7.03 -24.28 -26.95
N ASP A 118 5.88 -23.82 -27.46
CA ASP A 118 4.61 -24.53 -27.28
C ASP A 118 4.73 -25.92 -27.94
N PRO A 119 4.53 -27.03 -27.20
CA PRO A 119 4.65 -28.39 -27.73
C PRO A 119 3.60 -28.76 -28.80
N ARG A 120 2.69 -27.85 -29.17
CA ARG A 120 1.81 -27.96 -30.35
C ARG A 120 2.39 -27.34 -31.62
N THR A 121 3.55 -26.68 -31.54
CA THR A 121 4.24 -26.07 -32.70
C THR A 121 4.90 -27.18 -33.55
N PRO A 122 4.52 -27.37 -34.82
CA PRO A 122 5.11 -28.42 -35.65
C PRO A 122 6.56 -28.10 -36.07
N ASP A 123 7.42 -29.12 -36.18
CA ASP A 123 8.85 -28.95 -36.55
C ASP A 123 9.06 -28.13 -37.84
N TRP A 124 8.16 -28.24 -38.82
CA TRP A 124 8.28 -27.50 -40.08
C TRP A 124 8.06 -25.97 -39.92
N PHE A 125 7.41 -25.54 -38.84
CA PHE A 125 7.21 -24.12 -38.54
C PHE A 125 8.51 -23.43 -38.09
N LEU A 126 9.39 -24.18 -37.40
CA LEU A 126 10.72 -23.73 -36.98
C LEU A 126 11.68 -23.48 -38.16
N VAL A 127 11.49 -24.20 -39.28
CA VAL A 127 12.37 -24.13 -40.45
C VAL A 127 11.98 -23.01 -41.43
N VAL A 128 10.70 -22.63 -41.47
CA VAL A 128 10.17 -21.66 -42.44
C VAL A 128 10.27 -20.20 -41.95
N ASN A 129 10.29 -19.96 -40.64
CA ASN A 129 10.32 -18.62 -40.06
C ASN A 129 11.56 -18.36 -39.19
N CYS A 130 12.68 -17.95 -39.81
CA CYS A 130 13.76 -17.27 -39.06
C CYS A 130 13.28 -15.96 -38.40
N ILE A 131 12.10 -15.45 -38.79
CA ILE A 131 11.41 -14.30 -38.19
C ILE A 131 10.67 -14.70 -36.88
N ALA A 132 10.39 -15.98 -36.64
CA ALA A 132 9.63 -16.41 -35.46
C ALA A 132 10.41 -16.27 -34.14
N GLN A 133 11.74 -16.13 -34.18
CA GLN A 133 12.54 -15.77 -33.00
C GLN A 133 12.03 -14.49 -32.31
N VAL A 134 11.40 -13.57 -33.06
CA VAL A 134 10.87 -12.30 -32.53
C VAL A 134 9.68 -12.51 -31.56
N PHE A 135 9.01 -13.66 -31.56
CA PHE A 135 7.91 -13.95 -30.63
C PHE A 135 8.37 -14.64 -29.33
N ASP A 136 9.33 -15.57 -29.41
CA ASP A 136 9.88 -16.29 -28.24
C ASP A 136 10.77 -15.40 -27.31
N PHE A 137 11.01 -14.13 -27.67
CA PHE A 137 11.63 -13.14 -26.77
C PHE A 137 10.65 -12.51 -25.78
N ALA A 138 9.32 -12.69 -25.93
CA ALA A 138 8.34 -12.17 -24.99
C ALA A 138 8.44 -12.82 -23.59
N ASP A 139 8.56 -14.15 -23.54
CA ASP A 139 8.59 -14.91 -22.28
C ASP A 139 9.92 -14.75 -21.51
N GLN A 140 11.01 -14.43 -22.21
CA GLN A 140 12.31 -14.10 -21.61
C GLN A 140 12.26 -12.84 -20.73
N GLY A 141 11.21 -12.02 -20.86
CA GLY A 141 11.04 -10.78 -20.11
C GLY A 141 10.77 -10.95 -18.61
N HIS A 142 10.36 -12.13 -18.12
CA HIS A 142 9.84 -12.28 -16.75
C HIS A 142 10.85 -11.96 -15.64
N CYS A 143 12.13 -12.33 -15.82
CA CYS A 143 13.22 -12.00 -14.89
C CYS A 143 13.72 -10.55 -15.04
N LEU A 144 13.40 -9.87 -16.14
CA LEU A 144 13.95 -8.57 -16.51
C LEU A 144 12.98 -7.41 -16.24
N ASN A 145 11.71 -7.58 -16.58
CA ASN A 145 10.67 -6.55 -16.60
C ASN A 145 9.59 -6.79 -15.54
N GLY A 146 8.96 -5.70 -15.08
CA GLY A 146 7.85 -5.75 -14.13
C GLY A 146 6.52 -6.11 -14.78
N LEU A 147 5.50 -6.45 -13.98
CA LEU A 147 4.14 -6.58 -14.50
C LEU A 147 3.71 -5.20 -15.06
N ARG A 148 3.15 -5.17 -16.28
CA ARG A 148 2.82 -3.95 -17.06
C ARG A 148 4.01 -3.07 -17.48
N GLN A 149 5.23 -3.27 -16.95
CA GLN A 149 6.34 -2.31 -17.08
C GLN A 149 7.55 -2.90 -17.83
N THR A 150 7.62 -2.63 -19.13
CA THR A 150 8.80 -2.92 -19.96
C THR A 150 9.88 -1.85 -19.78
N MET A 151 10.98 -2.19 -19.12
CA MET A 151 12.20 -1.39 -19.02
C MET A 151 13.24 -1.81 -20.08
N PHE A 152 13.33 -3.11 -20.33
CA PHE A 152 14.23 -3.73 -21.29
C PHE A 152 13.43 -4.16 -22.52
N ASP A 153 13.69 -3.53 -23.67
CA ASP A 153 13.09 -3.90 -24.96
C ASP A 153 13.82 -5.10 -25.57
N LEU A 154 13.12 -6.23 -25.67
CA LEU A 154 13.61 -7.50 -26.21
C LEU A 154 13.25 -7.70 -27.70
N GLY A 155 12.76 -6.65 -28.37
CA GLY A 155 12.41 -6.68 -29.79
C GLY A 155 13.60 -6.78 -30.74
N GLU A 156 13.30 -7.14 -31.99
CA GLU A 156 14.26 -7.38 -33.08
C GLU A 156 15.28 -6.24 -33.30
N THR A 157 14.87 -4.99 -33.06
CA THR A 157 15.74 -3.80 -33.20
C THR A 157 16.91 -3.77 -32.22
N THR A 158 16.78 -4.36 -31.02
CA THR A 158 17.81 -4.26 -29.97
C THR A 158 19.10 -5.01 -30.34
N CYS A 159 19.04 -5.97 -31.28
CA CYS A 159 20.22 -6.69 -31.78
C CYS A 159 21.11 -5.88 -32.75
N LEU A 160 20.66 -4.70 -33.18
CA LEU A 160 21.34 -3.84 -34.15
C LEU A 160 21.95 -2.56 -33.55
N ASP A 161 21.59 -2.21 -32.31
CA ASP A 161 22.12 -1.03 -31.61
C ASP A 161 23.61 -1.20 -31.25
N THR A 162 24.38 -0.11 -31.40
CA THR A 162 25.78 -0.05 -30.95
C THR A 162 25.91 0.01 -29.42
N GLU A 163 24.88 0.47 -28.72
CA GLU A 163 24.77 0.44 -27.26
C GLU A 163 23.51 -0.32 -26.85
N PRO A 164 23.61 -1.64 -26.53
CA PRO A 164 22.45 -2.45 -26.24
C PRO A 164 21.73 -1.98 -24.98
N ASN A 165 20.43 -1.71 -25.11
CA ASN A 165 19.54 -1.27 -24.04
C ASN A 165 18.91 -2.44 -23.25
N ALA A 166 19.08 -3.68 -23.71
CA ALA A 166 18.71 -4.92 -23.02
C ALA A 166 19.85 -5.96 -23.16
N PRO A 167 19.86 -7.04 -22.36
CA PRO A 167 20.85 -8.11 -22.50
C PRO A 167 20.84 -8.76 -23.88
N GLY A 168 22.02 -9.04 -24.43
CA GLY A 168 22.16 -9.73 -25.73
C GLY A 168 22.15 -11.25 -25.64
N ALA A 169 22.59 -11.83 -24.52
CA ALA A 169 22.67 -13.29 -24.33
C ALA A 169 22.63 -13.68 -22.85
N VAL A 170 22.44 -14.97 -22.58
CA VAL A 170 22.57 -15.60 -21.25
C VAL A 170 23.56 -16.75 -21.34
N LYS A 171 24.45 -16.87 -20.35
CA LYS A 171 25.44 -17.96 -20.23
C LYS A 171 25.69 -18.37 -18.80
N ARG A 172 26.27 -19.56 -18.60
CA ARG A 172 26.72 -20.07 -17.29
C ARG A 172 28.07 -19.46 -16.90
N VAL A 173 28.37 -19.34 -15.61
CA VAL A 173 29.66 -18.84 -15.11
C VAL A 173 30.85 -19.55 -15.76
N HIS A 174 30.82 -20.88 -15.90
CA HIS A 174 31.91 -21.66 -16.51
C HIS A 174 32.05 -21.49 -18.04
N GLU A 175 31.14 -20.79 -18.71
CA GLU A 175 31.19 -20.44 -20.13
C GLU A 175 31.66 -19.00 -20.37
N ILE A 176 31.58 -18.15 -19.33
CA ILE A 176 31.96 -16.72 -19.34
C ILE A 176 33.38 -16.54 -18.78
N PHE A 177 33.75 -17.32 -17.76
CA PHE A 177 34.96 -17.11 -16.98
C PHE A 177 35.97 -18.25 -17.21
N SER A 178 37.24 -17.90 -17.45
CA SER A 178 38.29 -18.89 -17.71
C SER A 178 38.77 -19.60 -16.44
N LEU A 179 38.82 -18.90 -15.30
CA LEU A 179 39.18 -19.44 -13.98
C LEU A 179 38.27 -18.86 -12.90
N PRO A 180 36.94 -19.14 -12.94
CA PRO A 180 35.97 -18.50 -12.06
C PRO A 180 36.28 -18.71 -10.58
N THR A 181 36.26 -17.63 -9.82
CA THR A 181 36.40 -17.62 -8.36
C THR A 181 35.21 -16.91 -7.73
N PHE A 182 34.77 -17.42 -6.58
CA PHE A 182 33.64 -16.89 -5.83
C PHE A 182 34.14 -16.42 -4.45
N MET A 183 33.93 -15.13 -4.14
CA MET A 183 34.33 -14.49 -2.88
C MET A 183 35.77 -14.81 -2.43
N LYS A 184 36.76 -14.74 -3.33
CA LYS A 184 38.15 -15.08 -2.97
C LYS A 184 38.78 -13.96 -2.16
N ASN A 185 38.65 -12.72 -2.64
CA ASN A 185 39.12 -11.51 -1.96
C ASN A 185 37.99 -10.47 -1.99
N VAL A 186 37.06 -10.53 -1.04
CA VAL A 186 35.96 -9.55 -0.97
C VAL A 186 36.52 -8.19 -0.52
N ASP A 187 36.59 -7.24 -1.45
CA ASP A 187 36.90 -5.82 -1.22
C ASP A 187 35.79 -4.96 -1.85
N GLY A 188 35.41 -3.86 -1.17
CA GLY A 188 34.47 -2.89 -1.73
C GLY A 188 35.00 -2.23 -3.01
N GLY A 189 36.32 -2.22 -3.20
CA GLY A 189 37.01 -1.80 -4.43
C GLY A 189 36.67 -2.62 -5.68
N ASP A 190 36.21 -3.87 -5.53
CA ASP A 190 35.91 -4.75 -6.67
C ASP A 190 34.50 -4.58 -7.25
N VAL A 191 33.58 -3.93 -6.53
CA VAL A 191 32.21 -3.68 -6.99
C VAL A 191 32.16 -2.63 -8.11
N LYS A 192 31.59 -2.98 -9.27
CA LYS A 192 31.31 -2.05 -10.38
C LYS A 192 29.84 -2.15 -10.83
N GLN A 193 29.16 -1.02 -11.03
CA GLN A 193 27.79 -0.98 -11.56
C GLN A 193 27.74 -1.35 -13.06
N GLY A 194 26.70 -2.08 -13.48
CA GLY A 194 26.44 -2.39 -14.89
C GLY A 194 25.55 -1.36 -15.59
N LYS A 195 24.82 -1.77 -16.63
CA LYS A 195 23.90 -0.90 -17.39
C LYS A 195 22.59 -0.53 -16.66
N LEU A 196 22.28 -1.17 -15.54
CA LEU A 196 21.07 -0.94 -14.74
C LEU A 196 21.23 0.24 -13.76
N GLY A 197 20.17 1.02 -13.57
CA GLY A 197 20.10 2.16 -12.66
C GLY A 197 19.99 1.80 -11.17
N ASN A 198 20.65 0.74 -10.70
CA ASN A 198 20.60 0.24 -9.32
C ASN A 198 21.75 0.75 -8.43
N CYS A 199 22.25 1.97 -8.68
CA CYS A 199 23.41 2.56 -7.98
C CYS A 199 23.29 2.50 -6.45
N TRP A 200 22.08 2.67 -5.90
CA TRP A 200 21.76 2.56 -4.48
C TRP A 200 22.11 1.20 -3.86
N PHE A 201 21.74 0.11 -4.55
CA PHE A 201 22.02 -1.26 -4.12
C PHE A 201 23.51 -1.57 -4.28
N VAL A 202 24.11 -1.19 -5.41
CA VAL A 202 25.55 -1.41 -5.69
C VAL A 202 26.43 -0.60 -4.71
N ALA A 203 25.96 0.58 -4.27
CA ALA A 203 26.52 1.34 -3.17
C ALA A 203 26.38 0.59 -1.82
N GLY A 204 25.18 0.13 -1.46
CA GLY A 204 24.97 -0.65 -0.23
C GLY A 204 25.85 -1.91 -0.16
N LEU A 205 25.99 -2.61 -1.30
CA LEU A 205 26.87 -3.76 -1.48
C LEU A 205 28.35 -3.40 -1.28
N THR A 206 28.78 -2.27 -1.85
CA THR A 206 30.13 -1.70 -1.67
C THR A 206 30.42 -1.41 -0.20
N ALA A 207 29.47 -0.82 0.53
CA ALA A 207 29.62 -0.53 1.96
C ALA A 207 29.70 -1.80 2.81
N LEU A 208 28.85 -2.80 2.55
CA LEU A 208 28.88 -4.08 3.25
C LEU A 208 30.14 -4.91 2.94
N ALA A 209 30.74 -4.75 1.76
CA ALA A 209 32.02 -5.37 1.41
C ALA A 209 33.23 -4.74 2.13
N ASN A 210 33.12 -3.50 2.63
CA ASN A 210 34.15 -2.86 3.47
C ASN A 210 34.04 -3.26 4.97
N LEU A 211 32.99 -3.98 5.36
CA LEU A 211 32.82 -4.49 6.73
C LEU A 211 33.50 -5.85 6.89
N GLU A 212 34.31 -6.02 7.94
CA GLU A 212 34.89 -7.31 8.30
C GLU A 212 33.79 -8.38 8.49
N TYR A 213 33.88 -9.47 7.72
CA TYR A 213 32.87 -10.53 7.56
C TYR A 213 31.47 -10.09 7.07
N GLY A 214 31.22 -8.79 6.83
CA GLY A 214 29.89 -8.25 6.59
C GLY A 214 29.19 -8.93 5.42
N LEU A 215 29.85 -8.96 4.26
CA LEU A 215 29.30 -9.62 3.08
C LEU A 215 29.36 -11.15 3.15
N THR A 216 30.35 -11.74 3.83
CA THR A 216 30.46 -13.20 3.91
C THR A 216 29.30 -13.83 4.68
N GLN A 217 28.67 -13.08 5.59
CA GLN A 217 27.43 -13.50 6.27
C GLN A 217 26.19 -13.51 5.35
N THR A 218 26.23 -12.87 4.18
CA THR A 218 25.12 -12.78 3.23
C THR A 218 25.05 -14.00 2.31
N CYS A 219 26.18 -14.71 2.08
CA CYS A 219 26.18 -16.04 1.46
C CYS A 219 26.03 -17.12 2.56
N ALA A 220 24.95 -17.90 2.50
CA ALA A 220 24.67 -18.95 3.48
C ALA A 220 25.25 -20.32 3.06
N ALA A 221 25.27 -20.62 1.76
CA ALA A 221 25.82 -21.84 1.17
C ALA A 221 26.05 -21.66 -0.34
N HIS A 222 27.00 -22.41 -0.92
CA HIS A 222 27.18 -22.52 -2.37
C HIS A 222 27.92 -23.81 -2.75
N ASP A 223 27.78 -24.22 -4.01
CA ASP A 223 28.59 -25.25 -4.68
C ASP A 223 28.84 -24.80 -6.12
N THR A 224 30.10 -24.51 -6.45
CA THR A 224 30.51 -23.94 -7.75
C THR A 224 30.58 -24.97 -8.87
N GLU A 225 30.75 -26.26 -8.54
CA GLU A 225 30.72 -27.37 -9.49
C GLU A 225 29.29 -27.59 -9.99
N VAL A 226 28.32 -27.57 -9.08
CA VAL A 226 26.88 -27.66 -9.36
C VAL A 226 26.34 -26.35 -9.92
N GLY A 227 26.94 -25.20 -9.56
CA GLY A 227 26.47 -23.88 -9.96
C GLY A 227 25.23 -23.42 -9.18
N VAL A 228 25.19 -23.69 -7.87
CA VAL A 228 24.10 -23.26 -6.97
C VAL A 228 24.63 -22.34 -5.86
N TYR A 229 23.93 -21.24 -5.61
CA TYR A 229 24.29 -20.25 -4.59
C TYR A 229 23.06 -19.86 -3.77
N GLY A 230 23.21 -19.82 -2.45
CA GLY A 230 22.17 -19.46 -1.50
C GLY A 230 22.57 -18.23 -0.68
N PHE A 231 21.76 -17.17 -0.77
CA PHE A 231 21.95 -15.89 -0.11
C PHE A 231 20.84 -15.61 0.91
N VAL A 232 21.07 -14.68 1.83
CA VAL A 232 20.14 -14.30 2.91
C VAL A 232 20.00 -12.78 2.99
N PHE A 233 18.77 -12.29 2.84
CA PHE A 233 18.39 -10.87 2.83
C PHE A 233 17.29 -10.57 3.86
N TYR A 234 17.28 -9.36 4.39
CA TYR A 234 16.25 -8.84 5.30
C TYR A 234 15.11 -8.23 4.47
N ARG A 235 13.86 -8.61 4.73
CA ARG A 235 12.68 -8.22 3.92
C ARG A 235 11.48 -7.90 4.81
N ASP A 236 11.06 -6.64 4.81
CA ASP A 236 10.17 -5.99 5.79
C ASP A 236 10.16 -6.70 7.16
N GLY A 237 11.32 -6.67 7.84
CA GLY A 237 11.41 -7.12 9.23
C GLY A 237 11.67 -8.61 9.48
N ALA A 238 11.99 -9.40 8.45
CA ALA A 238 12.35 -10.81 8.59
C ALA A 238 13.56 -11.18 7.73
N TRP A 239 14.45 -12.03 8.24
CA TRP A 239 15.49 -12.65 7.44
C TRP A 239 14.89 -13.76 6.57
N THR A 240 15.18 -13.70 5.27
CA THR A 240 14.69 -14.62 4.23
C THR A 240 15.86 -15.10 3.40
N TYR A 241 15.73 -16.25 2.74
CA TYR A 241 16.78 -16.77 1.86
C TYR A 241 16.34 -16.81 0.40
N THR A 242 17.30 -16.73 -0.51
CA THR A 242 17.09 -16.83 -1.96
C THR A 242 18.19 -17.69 -2.55
N ILE A 243 17.78 -18.73 -3.29
CA ILE A 243 18.69 -19.64 -3.99
C ILE A 243 18.57 -19.36 -5.48
N ILE A 244 19.73 -19.32 -6.16
CA ILE A 244 19.88 -19.09 -7.61
C ILE A 244 20.86 -20.08 -8.25
N ASP A 245 20.79 -20.19 -9.57
CA ASP A 245 21.80 -20.88 -10.38
C ASP A 245 22.88 -19.93 -10.97
N ASP A 246 23.89 -20.50 -11.63
CA ASP A 246 25.05 -19.80 -12.20
C ASP A 246 24.83 -19.18 -13.60
N THR A 247 23.58 -18.99 -14.07
CA THR A 247 23.31 -18.21 -15.31
C THR A 247 23.42 -16.69 -15.09
N LEU A 248 24.02 -15.98 -16.04
CA LEU A 248 24.18 -14.52 -16.03
C LEU A 248 23.94 -13.91 -17.42
N TYR A 249 23.45 -12.67 -17.43
CA TYR A 249 23.18 -11.88 -18.63
C TYR A 249 24.45 -11.18 -19.18
N LEU A 250 24.64 -11.25 -20.50
CA LEU A 250 25.76 -10.65 -21.24
C LEU A 250 25.32 -9.43 -22.06
N GLN A 251 26.26 -8.51 -22.30
CA GLN A 251 26.04 -7.34 -23.16
C GLN A 251 25.91 -7.70 -24.64
N SER A 252 26.77 -8.60 -25.12
CA SER A 252 26.80 -8.97 -26.54
C SER A 252 26.03 -10.27 -26.80
N PRO A 253 25.33 -10.38 -27.94
CA PRO A 253 24.64 -11.59 -28.37
C PRO A 253 25.52 -12.84 -28.45
N CYS A 254 24.89 -14.00 -28.65
CA CYS A 254 25.62 -15.20 -29.04
C CYS A 254 26.22 -15.06 -30.44
N TRP A 255 27.27 -15.82 -30.71
CA TRP A 255 27.92 -15.82 -32.03
C TRP A 255 26.94 -16.19 -33.15
N ASP A 256 26.07 -17.16 -32.90
CA ASP A 256 25.06 -17.62 -33.86
C ASP A 256 23.98 -16.56 -34.15
N SER A 257 23.76 -15.64 -33.20
CA SER A 257 22.86 -14.50 -33.37
C SER A 257 23.38 -13.50 -34.43
N PRO A 258 22.50 -12.79 -35.15
CA PRO A 258 22.89 -11.60 -35.89
C PRO A 258 23.43 -10.53 -34.94
N SER A 259 24.61 -9.98 -35.22
CA SER A 259 25.16 -8.83 -34.49
C SER A 259 26.18 -8.06 -35.34
N LEU A 260 26.25 -6.74 -35.15
CA LEU A 260 27.20 -5.88 -35.87
C LEU A 260 28.66 -6.26 -35.53
N GLN A 261 28.92 -6.61 -34.28
CA GLN A 261 30.22 -7.06 -33.79
C GLN A 261 30.70 -8.32 -34.53
N ARG A 262 29.79 -9.27 -34.81
CA ARG A 262 30.11 -10.45 -35.63
C ARG A 262 30.38 -10.07 -37.08
N ALA A 263 29.51 -9.25 -37.68
CA ALA A 263 29.66 -8.82 -39.07
C ALA A 263 31.00 -8.10 -39.32
N LEU A 264 31.44 -7.25 -38.40
CA LEU A 264 32.73 -6.55 -38.45
C LEU A 264 33.92 -7.50 -38.25
N LEU A 265 33.84 -8.47 -37.33
CA LEU A 265 34.89 -9.48 -37.16
C LEU A 265 35.04 -10.38 -38.40
N GLN A 266 33.92 -10.77 -39.02
CA GLN A 266 33.87 -11.57 -40.24
C GLN A 266 34.39 -10.82 -41.49
N GLN A 267 34.57 -9.50 -41.42
CA GLN A 267 35.25 -8.70 -42.45
C GLN A 267 36.77 -8.60 -42.26
N THR A 268 37.34 -9.21 -41.21
CA THR A 268 38.80 -9.28 -41.00
C THR A 268 39.34 -10.66 -41.35
N ASP A 269 40.52 -10.72 -41.99
CA ASP A 269 41.19 -11.95 -42.46
C ASP A 269 41.74 -12.83 -41.31
N ARG A 270 40.88 -13.20 -40.35
CA ARG A 270 41.25 -13.96 -39.15
C ARG A 270 40.83 -15.42 -39.26
N VAL A 271 41.75 -16.30 -38.87
CA VAL A 271 41.61 -17.76 -39.00
C VAL A 271 40.47 -18.32 -38.14
N ASP A 272 40.17 -17.70 -37.01
CA ASP A 272 39.05 -18.07 -36.13
C ASP A 272 38.41 -16.79 -35.54
N ALA A 273 37.41 -16.27 -36.25
CA ALA A 273 36.64 -15.12 -35.81
C ALA A 273 35.65 -15.44 -34.66
N GLU A 274 35.30 -16.72 -34.44
CA GLU A 274 34.36 -17.15 -33.40
C GLU A 274 35.01 -17.18 -32.02
N SER A 275 36.17 -17.82 -31.90
CA SER A 275 36.94 -17.83 -30.65
C SER A 275 37.39 -16.42 -30.29
N GLU A 276 37.70 -15.57 -31.27
CA GLU A 276 37.98 -14.16 -31.02
C GLU A 276 36.74 -13.37 -30.57
N TYR A 277 35.57 -13.58 -31.19
CA TYR A 277 34.32 -12.98 -30.72
C TYR A 277 34.05 -13.36 -29.26
N LYS A 278 34.12 -14.66 -28.94
CA LYS A 278 33.92 -15.20 -27.58
C LYS A 278 34.89 -14.56 -26.59
N ARG A 279 36.20 -14.55 -26.90
CA ARG A 279 37.27 -13.92 -26.10
C ARG A 279 37.09 -12.42 -25.88
N THR A 280 36.52 -11.71 -26.84
CA THR A 280 36.44 -10.23 -26.84
C THR A 280 35.14 -9.72 -26.22
N TYR A 281 34.03 -10.40 -26.47
CA TYR A 281 32.68 -9.91 -26.18
C TYR A 281 31.89 -10.77 -25.17
N GLN A 282 32.34 -12.00 -24.90
CA GLN A 282 31.63 -12.95 -24.03
C GLN A 282 32.50 -13.55 -22.90
N THR A 283 33.71 -13.05 -22.68
CA THR A 283 34.65 -13.56 -21.68
C THR A 283 34.96 -12.54 -20.58
N GLY A 284 34.94 -13.00 -19.33
CA GLY A 284 35.31 -12.22 -18.14
C GLY A 284 34.24 -11.22 -17.70
N SER A 285 34.43 -10.64 -16.50
CA SER A 285 33.38 -9.85 -15.86
C SER A 285 32.93 -8.60 -16.64
N LYS A 286 33.76 -8.06 -17.56
CA LYS A 286 33.37 -6.96 -18.45
C LYS A 286 32.26 -7.31 -19.44
N ALA A 287 32.09 -8.58 -19.79
CA ALA A 287 31.07 -9.02 -20.74
C ALA A 287 29.64 -9.02 -20.16
N LEU A 288 29.50 -8.92 -18.83
CA LEU A 288 28.21 -8.94 -18.14
C LEU A 288 27.41 -7.65 -18.38
N PHE A 289 26.09 -7.77 -18.54
CA PHE A 289 25.20 -6.62 -18.74
C PHE A 289 24.91 -5.85 -17.44
N PHE A 290 24.70 -6.58 -16.34
CA PHE A 290 24.47 -6.03 -15.01
C PHE A 290 25.79 -5.88 -14.23
N ALA A 291 25.76 -5.82 -12.89
CA ALA A 291 26.91 -5.46 -12.07
C ALA A 291 28.10 -6.42 -12.26
N GLN A 292 29.31 -5.86 -12.11
CA GLN A 292 30.57 -6.51 -12.49
C GLN A 292 31.55 -6.51 -11.32
N CYS A 293 32.43 -7.51 -11.31
CA CYS A 293 33.66 -7.48 -10.52
C CYS A 293 34.75 -6.72 -11.30
N ARG A 294 35.68 -6.07 -10.58
CA ARG A 294 36.90 -5.49 -11.17
C ARG A 294 37.85 -6.56 -11.67
N ASP A 295 38.14 -7.59 -10.86
CA ASP A 295 38.80 -8.80 -11.36
C ASP A 295 37.91 -9.46 -12.42
N GLN A 296 38.53 -9.85 -13.53
CA GLN A 296 37.81 -10.46 -14.65
C GLN A 296 37.41 -11.91 -14.41
N ASN A 297 37.83 -12.54 -13.30
CA ASN A 297 37.50 -13.90 -12.89
C ASN A 297 36.75 -14.00 -11.55
N GLU A 298 36.49 -12.90 -10.84
CA GLU A 298 35.58 -12.94 -9.68
C GLU A 298 34.11 -12.86 -10.11
N THR A 299 33.24 -13.54 -9.37
CA THR A 299 31.83 -13.79 -9.75
C THR A 299 30.81 -13.33 -8.71
N TRP A 300 31.24 -12.81 -7.55
CA TRP A 300 30.34 -12.62 -6.41
C TRP A 300 29.36 -11.44 -6.58
N VAL A 301 29.80 -10.33 -7.18
CA VAL A 301 28.96 -9.14 -7.42
C VAL A 301 27.70 -9.48 -8.26
N PRO A 302 27.81 -10.04 -9.49
CA PRO A 302 26.64 -10.37 -10.31
C PRO A 302 25.75 -11.46 -9.70
N LEU A 303 26.31 -12.40 -8.93
CA LEU A 303 25.52 -13.46 -8.29
C LEU A 303 24.69 -12.93 -7.11
N ILE A 304 25.22 -12.01 -6.30
CA ILE A 304 24.42 -11.36 -5.24
C ILE A 304 23.36 -10.45 -5.86
N GLU A 305 23.69 -9.69 -6.90
CA GLU A 305 22.73 -8.85 -7.61
C GLU A 305 21.59 -9.68 -8.23
N LYS A 306 21.89 -10.81 -8.89
CA LYS A 306 20.88 -11.75 -9.40
C LYS A 306 19.99 -12.30 -8.28
N ALA A 307 20.57 -12.65 -7.14
CA ALA A 307 19.79 -13.13 -5.99
C ALA A 307 18.92 -12.02 -5.39
N TYR A 308 19.39 -10.77 -5.37
CA TYR A 308 18.60 -9.62 -4.93
C TYR A 308 17.48 -9.29 -5.94
N ALA A 309 17.73 -9.38 -7.24
CA ALA A 309 16.70 -9.28 -8.29
C ALA A 309 15.62 -10.36 -8.14
N LYS A 310 16.02 -11.63 -7.91
CA LYS A 310 15.08 -12.73 -7.61
C LYS A 310 14.28 -12.47 -6.33
N ALA A 311 14.89 -11.89 -5.31
CA ALA A 311 14.18 -11.49 -4.09
C ALA A 311 13.16 -10.36 -4.34
N HIS A 312 13.40 -9.48 -5.32
CA HIS A 312 12.54 -8.33 -5.62
C HIS A 312 11.52 -8.55 -6.73
N GLY A 313 11.69 -9.54 -7.60
CA GLY A 313 10.70 -9.96 -8.61
C GLY A 313 11.15 -9.78 -10.06
N ASP A 314 12.09 -8.86 -10.33
CA ASP A 314 12.79 -8.67 -11.61
C ASP A 314 14.00 -7.73 -11.44
N TYR A 315 14.86 -7.65 -12.46
CA TYR A 315 15.95 -6.68 -12.51
C TYR A 315 15.44 -5.23 -12.61
N ALA A 316 14.31 -4.96 -13.28
CA ALA A 316 13.73 -3.62 -13.40
C ALA A 316 13.29 -3.03 -12.04
N ALA A 317 12.76 -3.86 -11.13
CA ALA A 317 12.40 -3.47 -9.76
C ALA A 317 13.60 -2.97 -8.92
N LEU A 318 14.84 -3.23 -9.34
CA LEU A 318 16.05 -2.70 -8.71
C LEU A 318 16.48 -1.32 -9.25
N ALA A 319 15.88 -0.82 -10.33
CA ALA A 319 16.18 0.54 -10.82
C ALA A 319 15.66 1.60 -9.84
N CYS A 320 16.49 2.61 -9.55
CA CYS A 320 16.21 3.75 -8.69
C CYS A 320 15.87 3.40 -7.21
N GLY A 321 16.50 4.08 -6.25
CA GLY A 321 16.28 3.80 -4.84
C GLY A 321 17.24 4.56 -3.92
N TRP A 322 17.15 4.29 -2.62
CA TRP A 322 17.96 4.93 -1.58
C TRP A 322 19.02 3.97 -1.08
N VAL A 323 20.26 4.44 -0.84
CA VAL A 323 21.35 3.57 -0.33
C VAL A 323 20.92 2.96 1.01
N GLY A 324 20.20 3.77 1.79
CA GLY A 324 19.53 3.39 3.02
C GLY A 324 18.64 2.14 2.94
N GLU A 325 17.87 1.99 1.86
CA GLU A 325 16.98 0.83 1.66
C GLU A 325 17.82 -0.43 1.38
N GLY A 326 18.82 -0.33 0.51
CA GLY A 326 19.72 -1.44 0.20
C GLY A 326 20.55 -1.87 1.40
N LEU A 327 20.96 -0.93 2.25
CA LEU A 327 21.65 -1.19 3.49
C LEU A 327 20.76 -1.85 4.56
N GLU A 328 19.50 -1.44 4.71
CA GLU A 328 18.53 -2.15 5.56
C GLU A 328 18.37 -3.62 5.11
N ASP A 329 18.23 -3.87 3.80
CA ASP A 329 17.97 -5.21 3.25
C ASP A 329 19.20 -6.15 3.32
N LEU A 330 20.40 -5.58 3.17
CA LEU A 330 21.66 -6.32 3.22
C LEU A 330 22.14 -6.58 4.66
N SER A 331 21.83 -5.70 5.61
CA SER A 331 22.38 -5.75 6.98
C SER A 331 21.36 -6.07 8.09
N GLY A 332 20.08 -5.82 7.89
CA GLY A 332 19.06 -5.84 8.95
C GLY A 332 19.12 -4.63 9.92
N GLY A 333 19.90 -3.60 9.57
CA GLY A 333 19.97 -2.34 10.28
C GLY A 333 18.69 -1.48 10.16
N VAL A 334 18.77 -0.24 10.65
CA VAL A 334 17.72 0.78 10.49
C VAL A 334 18.35 2.03 9.90
N THR A 335 17.74 2.60 8.85
CA THR A 335 18.21 3.86 8.27
C THR A 335 17.45 5.08 8.79
N THR A 336 18.18 6.19 8.93
CA THR A 336 17.66 7.55 9.14
C THR A 336 18.11 8.43 7.97
N GLN A 337 17.16 9.17 7.37
CA GLN A 337 17.47 10.23 6.40
C GLN A 337 18.01 11.47 7.13
N LEU A 338 19.11 12.03 6.65
CA LEU A 338 19.69 13.28 7.15
C LEU A 338 19.96 14.24 5.98
N PHE A 339 19.55 15.50 6.10
CA PHE A 339 20.00 16.57 5.21
C PHE A 339 21.18 17.32 5.84
N THR A 340 22.18 17.69 5.04
CA THR A 340 23.37 18.39 5.57
C THR A 340 23.09 19.81 6.04
N SER A 341 21.96 20.40 5.62
CA SER A 341 21.40 21.65 6.15
C SER A 341 20.92 21.55 7.60
N ASP A 342 20.57 20.35 8.05
CA ASP A 342 19.84 20.13 9.30
C ASP A 342 20.78 19.66 10.44
N ILE A 343 22.07 19.50 10.12
CA ILE A 343 23.14 19.16 11.07
C ILE A 343 23.46 20.39 11.92
N LEU A 344 22.89 20.42 13.13
CA LEU A 344 23.06 21.52 14.09
C LEU A 344 24.51 21.72 14.54
N ASP A 345 25.25 20.62 14.75
CA ASP A 345 26.62 20.62 15.24
C ASP A 345 27.48 19.64 14.42
N PRO A 346 28.30 20.15 13.47
CA PRO A 346 29.20 19.33 12.67
C PRO A 346 30.30 18.61 13.47
N ASP A 347 30.67 19.11 14.65
CA ASP A 347 31.74 18.53 15.46
C ASP A 347 31.23 17.33 16.26
N LEU A 348 30.00 17.40 16.80
CA LEU A 348 29.29 16.24 17.35
C LEU A 348 28.95 15.22 16.26
N PHE A 349 28.44 15.65 15.09
CA PHE A 349 28.16 14.73 13.97
C PHE A 349 29.43 14.00 13.49
N TRP A 350 30.59 14.68 13.50
CA TRP A 350 31.86 14.02 13.24
C TRP A 350 32.22 13.01 14.33
N ALA A 351 32.15 13.42 15.60
CA ALA A 351 32.60 12.62 16.74
C ALA A 351 31.73 11.37 16.97
N ASP A 352 30.41 11.54 17.07
CA ASP A 352 29.49 10.48 17.49
C ASP A 352 28.98 9.60 16.34
N GLU A 353 28.97 10.12 15.10
CA GLU A 353 28.38 9.42 13.95
C GLU A 353 29.42 9.07 12.87
N LEU A 354 30.03 10.05 12.18
CA LEU A 354 30.91 9.79 11.03
C LEU A 354 32.21 9.07 11.40
N SER A 355 32.82 9.38 12.56
CA SER A 355 34.06 8.70 13.00
C SER A 355 33.88 7.18 13.18
N LYS A 356 32.62 6.75 13.38
CA LYS A 356 32.21 5.36 13.61
C LYS A 356 31.71 4.65 12.34
N VAL A 357 32.00 5.19 11.16
CA VAL A 357 31.77 4.51 9.88
C VAL A 357 32.47 3.15 9.86
N ASN A 358 31.79 2.13 9.32
CA ASN A 358 32.17 0.70 9.37
C ASN A 358 32.26 0.10 10.79
N GLN A 359 31.87 0.83 11.83
CA GLN A 359 31.83 0.36 13.22
C GLN A 359 30.38 0.27 13.72
N GLU A 360 29.76 1.41 14.05
CA GLU A 360 28.35 1.52 14.47
C GLU A 360 27.40 1.89 13.33
N PHE A 361 27.91 2.53 12.28
CA PHE A 361 27.13 3.11 11.18
C PHE A 361 27.73 2.80 9.79
N LEU A 362 26.88 2.86 8.78
CA LEU A 362 27.24 3.03 7.36
C LEU A 362 26.57 4.30 6.81
N PHE A 363 27.22 4.95 5.83
CA PHE A 363 26.72 6.18 5.23
C PHE A 363 26.66 6.10 3.70
N GLY A 364 25.45 6.23 3.17
CA GLY A 364 25.23 6.66 1.79
C GLY A 364 25.23 8.20 1.70
N ALA A 365 25.67 8.73 0.57
CA ALA A 365 25.69 10.16 0.29
C ALA A 365 25.23 10.45 -1.16
N SER A 366 24.50 11.54 -1.35
CA SER A 366 23.88 11.90 -2.63
C SER A 366 23.60 13.41 -2.74
N THR A 367 23.36 13.92 -3.96
CA THR A 367 23.18 15.35 -4.22
C THR A 367 22.33 15.62 -5.48
N GLY A 368 21.88 16.86 -5.67
CA GLY A 368 21.07 17.32 -6.81
C GLY A 368 19.58 16.90 -6.82
N ILE A 369 19.20 15.94 -5.97
CA ILE A 369 17.85 15.33 -5.91
C ILE A 369 16.72 16.36 -5.82
N LEU A 370 16.82 17.33 -4.90
CA LEU A 370 15.77 18.32 -4.65
C LEU A 370 15.66 19.38 -5.75
N ASP A 371 16.72 19.58 -6.54
CA ASP A 371 16.81 20.57 -7.60
C ASP A 371 16.33 20.02 -8.96
N GLY A 372 16.06 18.71 -9.07
CA GLY A 372 15.87 18.02 -10.35
C GLY A 372 17.17 17.91 -11.18
N GLY A 373 18.33 17.99 -10.52
CA GLY A 373 19.63 18.13 -11.17
C GLY A 373 20.15 16.83 -11.80
N TYR A 374 20.55 16.91 -13.07
CA TYR A 374 21.26 15.88 -13.83
C TYR A 374 22.62 16.40 -14.35
N GLY A 375 23.40 17.02 -13.48
CA GLY A 375 24.71 17.62 -13.77
C GLY A 375 25.87 17.04 -12.93
N GLU A 376 26.96 17.81 -12.89
CA GLU A 376 28.19 17.46 -12.18
C GLU A 376 28.72 18.72 -11.46
N ARG A 377 28.98 18.63 -10.15
CA ARG A 377 29.45 19.73 -9.29
C ARG A 377 30.87 19.40 -8.79
N ASP A 378 31.88 19.98 -9.43
CA ASP A 378 33.32 19.74 -9.15
C ASP A 378 33.68 18.23 -9.15
N GLY A 379 33.18 17.51 -10.16
CA GLY A 379 33.35 16.07 -10.32
C GLY A 379 32.40 15.19 -9.50
N ILE A 380 31.51 15.74 -8.66
CA ILE A 380 30.42 14.97 -8.03
C ILE A 380 29.21 14.94 -8.94
N SER A 381 28.79 13.75 -9.39
CA SER A 381 27.59 13.58 -10.22
C SER A 381 26.31 13.66 -9.39
N GLU A 382 25.32 14.41 -9.88
CA GLU A 382 23.99 14.52 -9.29
C GLU A 382 23.13 13.27 -9.54
N GLY A 383 22.11 13.07 -8.72
CA GLY A 383 21.17 11.94 -8.84
C GLY A 383 21.79 10.56 -8.61
N HIS A 384 23.02 10.50 -8.08
CA HIS A 384 23.82 9.28 -7.96
C HIS A 384 24.23 8.97 -6.51
N ALA A 385 24.48 7.68 -6.24
CA ALA A 385 24.81 7.14 -4.94
C ALA A 385 26.33 7.06 -4.72
N TYR A 386 26.79 7.62 -3.60
CA TYR A 386 28.17 7.54 -3.12
C TYR A 386 28.22 6.87 -1.74
N ILE A 387 29.35 6.26 -1.39
CA ILE A 387 29.59 5.64 -0.07
C ILE A 387 30.73 6.33 0.65
N VAL A 388 30.55 6.64 1.94
CA VAL A 388 31.68 6.95 2.83
C VAL A 388 32.34 5.63 3.24
N VAL A 389 33.58 5.43 2.80
CA VAL A 389 34.38 4.22 3.02
C VAL A 389 35.23 4.34 4.29
N ALA A 390 35.67 5.55 4.66
CA ALA A 390 36.38 5.81 5.91
C ALA A 390 36.28 7.29 6.32
N ALA A 391 36.45 7.55 7.62
CA ALA A 391 36.64 8.88 8.18
C ALA A 391 37.98 8.90 8.94
N HIS A 392 38.81 9.92 8.72
CA HIS A 392 40.13 10.05 9.35
C HIS A 392 40.41 11.50 9.78
N THR A 393 40.93 11.68 10.99
CA THR A 393 41.48 12.96 11.45
C THR A 393 42.99 12.89 11.34
N LEU A 394 43.57 13.70 10.45
CA LEU A 394 45.02 13.78 10.27
C LEU A 394 45.72 14.27 11.54
N LYS A 395 47.02 13.95 11.69
CA LYS A 395 47.89 14.55 12.73
C LYS A 395 47.89 16.09 12.75
N SER A 396 47.50 16.74 11.65
CA SER A 396 47.33 18.20 11.53
C SER A 396 45.98 18.73 12.04
N GLY A 397 45.11 17.87 12.56
CA GLY A 397 43.74 18.20 12.98
C GLY A 397 42.71 18.24 11.83
N LYS A 398 43.13 18.13 10.56
CA LYS A 398 42.20 18.14 9.42
C LYS A 398 41.40 16.84 9.33
N ARG A 399 40.08 16.98 9.20
CA ARG A 399 39.10 15.90 9.06
C ARG A 399 38.84 15.60 7.58
N LEU A 400 39.09 14.37 7.16
CA LEU A 400 38.96 13.91 5.77
C LEU A 400 38.07 12.66 5.69
N LEU A 401 37.24 12.59 4.65
CA LEU A 401 36.42 11.43 4.33
C LEU A 401 36.95 10.76 3.06
N LYS A 402 37.06 9.43 3.07
CA LYS A 402 37.33 8.61 1.91
C LYS A 402 35.99 8.18 1.31
N ILE A 403 35.72 8.54 0.06
CA ILE A 403 34.44 8.32 -0.60
C ILE A 403 34.64 7.48 -1.87
N ARG A 404 33.67 6.61 -2.16
CA ARG A 404 33.65 5.76 -3.36
C ARG A 404 32.42 6.01 -4.21
N ASN A 405 32.62 6.06 -5.53
CA ASN A 405 31.57 6.01 -6.54
C ASN A 405 31.46 4.56 -7.09
N PRO A 406 30.28 3.89 -7.03
CA PRO A 406 30.09 2.52 -7.50
C PRO A 406 30.23 2.28 -9.01
N TRP A 407 30.28 3.33 -9.85
CA TRP A 407 30.53 3.18 -11.29
C TRP A 407 31.92 2.62 -11.59
N ALA A 408 32.90 2.83 -10.71
CA ALA A 408 34.27 2.38 -10.88
C ALA A 408 34.91 2.79 -12.23
N LEU A 409 34.51 3.96 -12.74
CA LEU A 409 35.03 4.69 -13.91
C LEU A 409 36.13 5.68 -13.48
N ALA A 410 37.28 5.65 -14.15
CA ALA A 410 38.49 6.36 -13.72
C ALA A 410 38.48 7.91 -13.83
N ARG A 411 37.34 8.55 -14.17
CA ARG A 411 37.23 10.03 -14.28
C ARG A 411 35.85 10.58 -13.92
N LYS A 412 34.78 10.05 -14.51
CA LYS A 412 33.42 10.59 -14.31
C LYS A 412 32.95 10.36 -12.87
N GLY A 413 32.39 11.39 -12.22
CA GLY A 413 31.83 11.26 -10.88
C GLY A 413 32.90 11.05 -9.78
N ILE A 414 34.12 11.57 -9.97
CA ILE A 414 35.21 11.61 -8.97
C ILE A 414 35.46 13.08 -8.60
N TRP A 415 35.56 13.39 -7.30
CA TRP A 415 35.87 14.74 -6.80
C TRP A 415 37.14 15.35 -7.41
N GLU A 416 37.02 16.57 -7.95
CA GLU A 416 38.14 17.30 -8.57
C GLU A 416 38.77 18.34 -7.62
N GLY A 417 38.06 18.77 -6.57
CA GLY A 417 38.50 19.79 -5.61
C GLY A 417 39.58 19.33 -4.61
N ALA A 418 39.74 20.05 -3.50
CA ALA A 418 40.81 19.80 -2.52
C ALA A 418 40.81 18.36 -1.98
N TRP A 419 41.99 17.71 -1.99
CA TRP A 419 42.23 16.29 -1.70
C TRP A 419 41.84 15.28 -2.81
N SER A 420 41.43 15.75 -3.99
CA SER A 420 41.42 14.94 -5.22
C SER A 420 42.80 14.37 -5.56
N ASP A 421 42.87 13.38 -6.45
CA ASP A 421 44.15 12.76 -6.84
C ASP A 421 45.13 13.71 -7.55
N GLY A 422 44.65 14.86 -8.06
CA GLY A 422 45.48 15.92 -8.63
C GLY A 422 45.79 17.08 -7.67
N SER A 423 45.35 17.01 -6.41
CA SER A 423 45.45 18.13 -5.46
C SER A 423 46.86 18.41 -4.95
N LYS A 424 47.18 19.70 -4.82
CA LYS A 424 48.43 20.22 -4.23
C LYS A 424 48.51 20.01 -2.71
N GLU A 425 47.40 19.66 -2.08
CA GLU A 425 47.26 19.39 -0.64
C GLU A 425 47.95 18.08 -0.21
N TRP A 426 48.27 17.19 -1.16
CA TRP A 426 48.99 15.95 -0.91
C TRP A 426 50.49 16.18 -0.64
N THR A 427 50.95 15.74 0.53
CA THR A 427 52.38 15.56 0.84
C THR A 427 52.68 14.07 1.02
N ALA A 428 53.96 13.69 0.94
CA ALA A 428 54.37 12.29 1.09
C ALA A 428 53.98 11.70 2.45
N GLU A 429 54.05 12.51 3.51
CA GLU A 429 53.71 12.14 4.88
C GLU A 429 52.20 11.88 5.02
N VAL A 430 51.36 12.72 4.41
CA VAL A 430 49.89 12.56 4.44
C VAL A 430 49.45 11.40 3.54
N GLN A 431 50.08 11.22 2.38
CA GLN A 431 49.82 10.05 1.53
C GLN A 431 50.18 8.74 2.25
N GLN A 432 51.30 8.70 2.99
CA GLN A 432 51.69 7.56 3.80
C GLN A 432 50.74 7.33 4.99
N GLU A 433 50.31 8.40 5.67
CA GLU A 433 49.36 8.32 6.80
C GLU A 433 47.99 7.75 6.39
N LEU A 434 47.48 8.15 5.22
CA LEU A 434 46.19 7.68 4.69
C LEU A 434 46.29 6.39 3.85
N GLY A 435 47.51 5.87 3.64
CA GLY A 435 47.78 4.72 2.77
C GLY A 435 47.33 4.94 1.31
N HIS A 436 47.28 6.19 0.84
CA HIS A 436 46.58 6.55 -0.39
C HIS A 436 47.37 6.20 -1.67
N ARG A 437 46.65 5.82 -2.72
CA ARG A 437 47.20 5.49 -4.04
C ARG A 437 46.42 6.23 -5.13
N PHE A 438 47.10 7.14 -5.82
CA PHE A 438 46.55 7.86 -6.96
C PHE A 438 46.15 6.92 -8.10
N GLY A 439 45.06 7.23 -8.79
CA GLY A 439 44.48 6.43 -9.88
C GLY A 439 43.69 5.20 -9.41
N GLY A 440 43.31 5.11 -8.14
CA GLY A 440 42.46 4.03 -7.62
C GLY A 440 41.04 4.07 -8.18
N ASP A 441 40.42 2.91 -8.44
CA ASP A 441 39.10 2.76 -9.09
C ASP A 441 37.98 3.59 -8.40
N SER A 442 37.77 4.83 -8.80
CA SER A 442 36.69 5.73 -8.32
C SER A 442 36.60 5.88 -6.79
N VAL A 443 37.76 5.96 -6.12
CA VAL A 443 37.87 6.29 -4.70
C VAL A 443 38.70 7.56 -4.54
N PHE A 444 38.19 8.53 -3.79
CA PHE A 444 38.83 9.82 -3.55
C PHE A 444 38.73 10.24 -2.09
N TRP A 445 39.54 11.22 -1.70
CA TRP A 445 39.42 11.90 -0.41
C TRP A 445 38.80 13.28 -0.61
N ILE A 446 38.02 13.72 0.38
CA ILE A 446 37.39 15.04 0.42
C ILE A 446 37.51 15.60 1.85
N SER A 447 37.55 16.93 2.00
CA SER A 447 37.48 17.54 3.34
C SER A 447 36.07 17.38 3.93
N PHE A 448 35.96 17.32 5.27
CA PHE A 448 34.65 17.26 5.92
C PHE A 448 33.79 18.50 5.62
N GLU A 449 34.42 19.68 5.52
CA GLU A 449 33.78 20.94 5.13
C GLU A 449 33.25 20.89 3.68
N ASP A 450 34.02 20.33 2.75
CA ASP A 450 33.59 20.13 1.36
C ASP A 450 32.50 19.06 1.25
N PHE A 451 32.56 17.99 2.03
CA PHE A 451 31.53 16.95 2.05
C PHE A 451 30.14 17.53 2.38
N LEU A 452 30.04 18.27 3.48
CA LEU A 452 28.80 18.95 3.89
C LEU A 452 28.32 19.99 2.86
N ARG A 453 29.25 20.59 2.11
CA ARG A 453 28.98 21.59 1.07
C ARG A 453 28.56 21.00 -0.29
N LYS A 454 28.83 19.72 -0.55
CA LYS A 454 28.62 19.06 -1.85
C LYS A 454 27.54 18.00 -1.85
N TYR A 455 27.41 17.26 -0.75
CA TYR A 455 26.32 16.31 -0.55
C TYR A 455 25.20 16.98 0.24
N SER A 456 23.97 16.89 -0.26
CA SER A 456 22.79 17.47 0.41
C SER A 456 22.00 16.43 1.20
N HIS A 457 22.04 15.16 0.79
CA HIS A 457 21.26 14.07 1.34
C HIS A 457 22.16 12.87 1.72
N LEU A 458 22.04 12.45 2.99
CA LEU A 458 22.79 11.34 3.58
C LEU A 458 21.84 10.26 4.11
N ASP A 459 22.15 9.00 3.82
CA ASP A 459 21.50 7.81 4.38
C ASP A 459 22.38 7.27 5.53
N ARG A 460 21.98 7.43 6.79
CA ARG A 460 22.68 6.85 7.95
C ARG A 460 22.04 5.53 8.36
N THR A 461 22.71 4.40 8.13
CA THR A 461 22.24 3.08 8.60
C THR A 461 22.94 2.68 9.91
N ARG A 462 22.16 2.48 10.98
CA ARG A 462 22.62 1.97 12.27
C ARG A 462 22.77 0.45 12.22
N LEU A 463 23.94 -0.07 12.63
CA LEU A 463 24.26 -1.50 12.65
C LEU A 463 24.15 -2.12 14.06
N PHE A 464 23.27 -3.12 14.21
CA PHE A 464 23.11 -3.87 15.46
C PHE A 464 24.15 -5.01 15.56
N ARG A 465 25.44 -4.66 15.75
CA ARG A 465 26.54 -5.64 15.81
C ARG A 465 26.72 -6.32 17.17
N GLU A 466 26.14 -5.76 18.24
CA GLU A 466 26.26 -6.30 19.59
C GLU A 466 25.26 -7.44 19.81
N VAL A 467 25.68 -8.50 20.51
CA VAL A 467 24.93 -9.79 20.56
C VAL A 467 23.68 -9.76 21.45
N ASP A 468 23.48 -8.69 22.23
CA ASP A 468 22.41 -8.50 23.18
C ASP A 468 21.21 -7.69 22.63
N TRP A 469 21.27 -7.24 21.37
CA TRP A 469 20.15 -6.58 20.72
C TRP A 469 19.01 -7.56 20.40
N ARG A 470 17.82 -7.18 20.87
CA ARG A 470 16.54 -7.86 20.66
C ARG A 470 15.60 -6.99 19.83
N CYS A 471 14.65 -7.61 19.13
CA CYS A 471 13.58 -6.94 18.40
C CYS A 471 12.21 -7.49 18.80
N SER A 472 11.27 -6.58 19.06
CA SER A 472 9.83 -6.87 19.06
C SER A 472 9.18 -6.26 17.82
N GLN A 473 8.36 -7.04 17.11
CA GLN A 473 7.69 -6.62 15.89
C GLN A 473 6.18 -6.90 15.93
N SER A 474 5.40 -5.99 15.34
CA SER A 474 3.99 -6.24 15.01
C SER A 474 3.57 -5.54 13.72
N TRP A 475 2.75 -6.22 12.91
CA TRP A 475 2.16 -5.73 11.65
C TRP A 475 0.65 -5.54 11.78
N ILE A 476 0.14 -4.45 11.20
CA ILE A 476 -1.26 -4.05 11.20
C ILE A 476 -1.71 -3.56 9.82
N SER A 477 -3.03 -3.47 9.63
CA SER A 477 -3.65 -2.79 8.49
C SER A 477 -4.30 -1.50 8.97
N VAL A 478 -3.94 -0.38 8.34
CA VAL A 478 -4.44 0.96 8.68
C VAL A 478 -5.32 1.46 7.54
N ASN A 479 -6.62 1.61 7.80
CA ASN A 479 -7.52 2.41 6.96
C ASN A 479 -7.13 3.88 7.11
N VAL A 480 -6.51 4.46 6.08
CA VAL A 480 -5.92 5.80 6.16
C VAL A 480 -7.00 6.85 5.85
N PRO A 481 -7.40 7.70 6.82
CA PRO A 481 -8.38 8.74 6.56
C PRO A 481 -7.79 9.83 5.65
N TRP A 482 -8.58 10.36 4.72
CA TRP A 482 -8.15 11.44 3.80
C TRP A 482 -7.47 12.61 4.52
N ARG A 483 -8.02 13.01 5.67
CA ARG A 483 -7.29 13.86 6.62
C ARG A 483 -6.56 12.98 7.63
N ALA A 484 -5.31 12.67 7.33
CA ALA A 484 -4.41 11.94 8.22
C ALA A 484 -4.36 12.57 9.63
N CYS A 485 -4.26 11.72 10.64
CA CYS A 485 -4.14 12.10 12.05
C CYS A 485 -3.18 11.14 12.78
N HIS A 486 -2.72 11.54 13.97
CA HIS A 486 -1.99 10.63 14.86
C HIS A 486 -3.01 9.73 15.58
N GLN A 487 -2.71 8.43 15.65
CA GLN A 487 -3.55 7.41 16.27
C GLN A 487 -2.68 6.50 17.15
N ASP A 488 -3.15 6.17 18.35
CA ASP A 488 -2.51 5.22 19.26
C ASP A 488 -2.55 3.81 18.64
N ARG A 489 -1.44 3.31 18.10
CA ARG A 489 -1.40 1.99 17.42
C ARG A 489 -0.61 0.94 18.16
N PHE A 490 0.41 1.33 18.92
CA PHE A 490 1.22 0.39 19.68
C PHE A 490 1.54 0.95 21.06
N ARG A 491 1.81 0.05 22.00
CA ARG A 491 2.35 0.37 23.33
C ARG A 491 3.59 -0.49 23.55
N ILE A 492 4.64 0.12 24.09
CA ILE A 492 5.81 -0.58 24.63
C ILE A 492 5.83 -0.45 26.15
N VAL A 493 6.27 -1.50 26.83
CA VAL A 493 6.60 -1.46 28.25
C VAL A 493 8.07 -1.82 28.38
N LEU A 494 8.86 -0.90 28.93
CA LEU A 494 10.29 -1.05 29.17
C LEU A 494 10.52 -1.24 30.67
N THR A 495 11.26 -2.29 31.05
CA THR A 495 11.45 -2.70 32.45
C THR A 495 12.78 -2.24 33.03
N LYS A 496 13.82 -2.12 32.20
CA LYS A 496 15.15 -1.63 32.59
C LYS A 496 15.59 -0.49 31.67
N GLU A 497 16.44 0.40 32.18
CA GLU A 497 17.01 1.46 31.34
C GLU A 497 17.83 0.87 30.19
N SER A 498 17.56 1.30 28.96
CA SER A 498 18.14 0.72 27.74
C SER A 498 18.21 1.75 26.62
N PRO A 499 19.17 1.65 25.67
CA PRO A 499 18.96 2.21 24.35
C PRO A 499 17.74 1.55 23.68
N VAL A 500 17.02 2.32 22.87
CA VAL A 500 15.85 1.85 22.10
C VAL A 500 15.89 2.49 20.72
N VAL A 501 15.73 1.69 19.66
CA VAL A 501 15.46 2.18 18.29
C VAL A 501 14.05 1.75 17.92
N VAL A 502 13.23 2.69 17.43
CA VAL A 502 11.89 2.39 16.89
C VAL A 502 11.91 2.68 15.40
N ALA A 503 11.50 1.70 14.60
CA ALA A 503 11.32 1.85 13.16
C ALA A 503 9.89 1.45 12.79
N VAL A 504 9.22 2.27 11.98
CA VAL A 504 7.88 2.01 11.43
C VAL A 504 8.01 1.97 9.91
N SER A 505 7.63 0.86 9.28
CA SER A 505 7.78 0.63 7.83
C SER A 505 6.49 0.17 7.17
N GLN A 506 6.29 0.56 5.92
CA GLN A 506 5.30 -0.06 5.04
C GLN A 506 5.91 -1.29 4.33
N LEU A 507 5.09 -2.03 3.58
CA LEU A 507 5.60 -3.08 2.69
C LEU A 507 6.41 -2.46 1.54
N ASP A 508 7.52 -3.11 1.14
CA ASP A 508 8.24 -2.73 -0.07
C ASP A 508 7.41 -3.07 -1.34
N ARG A 509 7.19 -2.06 -2.17
CA ARG A 509 6.38 -2.15 -3.40
C ARG A 509 7.11 -2.88 -4.52
N ARG A 510 8.44 -2.92 -4.49
CA ARG A 510 9.27 -3.59 -5.51
C ARG A 510 8.88 -5.06 -5.64
N TYR A 511 8.64 -5.73 -4.51
CA TYR A 511 8.26 -7.14 -4.42
C TYR A 511 7.03 -7.53 -5.26
N PHE A 512 6.12 -6.57 -5.51
CA PHE A 512 4.90 -6.75 -6.29
C PHE A 512 4.74 -5.61 -7.31
N ASN A 513 5.84 -5.28 -8.01
CA ASN A 513 5.85 -4.21 -9.01
C ASN A 513 4.75 -4.41 -10.07
N GLY A 514 3.99 -3.35 -10.36
CA GLY A 514 2.77 -3.39 -11.18
C GLY A 514 1.46 -3.67 -10.42
N LEU A 515 1.50 -4.20 -9.18
CA LEU A 515 0.31 -4.40 -8.32
C LEU A 515 0.25 -3.44 -7.10
N HIS A 516 1.12 -2.43 -7.02
CA HIS A 516 1.14 -1.48 -5.89
C HIS A 516 -0.10 -0.57 -5.77
N GLY A 517 -0.91 -0.47 -6.82
CA GLY A 517 -2.13 0.36 -6.85
C GLY A 517 -1.88 1.87 -6.79
N GLN A 518 -2.97 2.63 -6.57
CA GLN A 518 -3.05 4.08 -6.75
C GLN A 518 -2.59 4.95 -5.58
N TYR A 519 -2.24 4.38 -4.42
CA TYR A 519 -1.98 5.16 -3.19
C TYR A 519 -0.50 5.13 -2.80
N ALA A 520 0.12 6.31 -2.71
CA ALA A 520 1.41 6.52 -2.06
C ALA A 520 1.20 6.78 -0.56
N PHE A 521 2.14 6.35 0.30
CA PHE A 521 2.07 6.56 1.75
C PHE A 521 3.37 7.21 2.27
N ARG A 522 3.25 8.22 3.13
CA ARG A 522 4.34 8.70 4.00
C ARG A 522 4.03 8.38 5.45
N LEU A 523 5.05 7.98 6.19
CA LEU A 523 4.93 7.48 7.56
C LEU A 523 5.58 8.46 8.53
N SER A 524 4.94 8.72 9.67
CA SER A 524 5.54 9.42 10.81
C SER A 524 4.96 8.89 12.11
N PHE A 525 5.66 9.07 13.23
CA PHE A 525 5.12 8.68 14.54
C PHE A 525 5.69 9.53 15.67
N ARG A 526 5.03 9.45 16.82
CA ARG A 526 5.43 10.09 18.07
C ARG A 526 5.37 9.10 19.22
N ILE A 527 6.39 9.13 20.08
CA ILE A 527 6.46 8.30 21.29
C ILE A 527 6.04 9.17 22.47
N TYR A 528 4.99 8.78 23.17
CA TYR A 528 4.50 9.45 24.39
C TYR A 528 4.76 8.56 25.60
N HIS A 529 5.30 9.13 26.68
CA HIS A 529 5.34 8.48 27.99
C HIS A 529 3.95 8.57 28.64
N ASP A 530 3.37 7.41 28.97
CA ASP A 530 2.11 7.30 29.72
C ASP A 530 2.41 7.37 31.23
N ALA A 531 2.48 8.59 31.76
CA ALA A 531 2.70 8.81 33.19
C ALA A 531 1.41 8.62 34.01
N ASP A 532 1.55 8.15 35.26
CA ASP A 532 0.42 7.87 36.19
C ASP A 532 -0.48 9.09 36.49
N SER A 533 0.02 10.30 36.24
CA SER A 533 -0.74 11.56 36.34
C SER A 533 -1.78 11.76 35.23
N GLY A 534 -1.84 10.86 34.24
CA GLY A 534 -2.69 10.97 33.05
C GLY A 534 -2.20 12.00 32.02
N VAL A 535 -1.12 12.72 32.29
CA VAL A 535 -0.54 13.71 31.37
C VAL A 535 0.53 13.04 30.50
N ARG A 536 0.15 12.69 29.27
CA ARG A 536 1.08 12.16 28.26
C ARG A 536 2.12 13.20 27.86
N ARG A 537 3.40 12.88 28.06
CA ARG A 537 4.53 13.70 27.60
C ARG A 537 5.09 13.11 26.30
N CYS A 538 5.17 13.92 25.24
CA CYS A 538 5.94 13.53 24.04
C CYS A 538 7.42 13.41 24.42
N VAL A 539 8.02 12.26 24.10
CA VAL A 539 9.43 11.93 24.33
C VAL A 539 10.24 12.16 23.06
N ALA A 540 9.68 11.72 21.92
CA ALA A 540 10.33 11.78 20.62
C ALA A 540 9.31 11.82 19.47
N GLN A 541 9.73 12.37 18.33
CA GLN A 541 9.09 12.20 17.03
C GLN A 541 10.03 11.41 16.13
N SER A 542 9.51 10.67 15.15
CA SER A 542 10.29 10.11 14.05
C SER A 542 11.05 11.19 13.28
N HIS A 543 12.19 10.84 12.70
CA HIS A 543 12.78 11.67 11.64
C HIS A 543 11.82 11.76 10.45
N ASP A 544 11.74 12.94 9.84
CA ASP A 544 10.86 13.20 8.70
C ASP A 544 11.54 12.69 7.41
N ASN A 545 11.51 11.36 7.20
CA ASN A 545 12.02 10.67 6.02
C ASN A 545 11.17 11.03 4.76
N SER A 546 11.42 12.23 4.24
CA SER A 546 10.67 12.89 3.17
C SER A 546 10.84 12.24 1.79
N LEU A 547 12.02 11.67 1.51
CA LEU A 547 12.33 11.00 0.24
C LEU A 547 12.29 9.46 0.38
N MET A 548 12.89 8.91 1.44
CA MET A 548 12.92 7.47 1.71
C MET A 548 11.62 7.00 2.41
N THR A 549 10.52 6.96 1.66
CA THR A 549 9.16 6.73 2.22
C THR A 549 8.91 5.33 2.80
N ARG A 550 9.80 4.34 2.57
CA ARG A 550 9.63 2.95 2.99
C ARG A 550 9.59 2.77 4.51
N SER A 551 10.41 3.54 5.24
CA SER A 551 10.51 3.50 6.70
C SER A 551 10.59 4.91 7.29
N ALA A 552 10.17 5.06 8.54
CA ALA A 552 10.46 6.19 9.41
C ALA A 552 11.05 5.65 10.72
N SER A 553 11.98 6.36 11.34
CA SER A 553 12.77 5.84 12.46
C SER A 553 13.03 6.89 13.54
N VAL A 554 13.37 6.45 14.75
CA VAL A 554 14.02 7.26 15.80
C VAL A 554 14.92 6.40 16.67
N GLU A 555 16.08 6.94 17.03
CA GLU A 555 17.07 6.31 17.91
C GLU A 555 17.12 7.07 19.23
N LEU A 556 16.96 6.35 20.34
CA LEU A 556 16.96 6.87 21.71
C LEU A 556 18.09 6.17 22.49
N PRO A 557 19.29 6.79 22.61
CA PRO A 557 20.45 6.16 23.25
C PRO A 557 20.23 5.75 24.71
N LYS A 558 19.26 6.36 25.40
CA LYS A 558 18.91 6.08 26.80
C LYS A 558 17.42 6.37 27.04
N LEU A 559 16.61 5.32 27.16
CA LEU A 559 15.22 5.39 27.59
C LEU A 559 15.07 4.74 28.98
N ILE A 560 14.35 5.42 29.88
CA ILE A 560 14.13 4.95 31.25
C ILE A 560 13.00 3.90 31.32
N PRO A 561 12.93 3.07 32.38
CA PRO A 561 11.78 2.19 32.59
C PRO A 561 10.45 2.96 32.59
N GLY A 562 9.42 2.40 31.95
CA GLY A 562 8.14 3.06 31.82
C GLY A 562 7.23 2.44 30.76
N THR A 563 6.00 2.95 30.67
CA THR A 563 5.05 2.62 29.60
C THR A 563 5.04 3.76 28.59
N TYR A 564 5.14 3.42 27.29
CA TYR A 564 5.10 4.40 26.22
C TYR A 564 4.11 3.98 25.13
N THR A 565 3.26 4.91 24.69
CA THR A 565 2.38 4.73 23.54
C THR A 565 3.02 5.33 22.29
N ILE A 566 3.06 4.54 21.20
CA ILE A 566 3.50 4.96 19.87
C ILE A 566 2.25 5.39 19.09
N CYS A 567 2.12 6.70 18.89
CA CYS A 567 1.07 7.31 18.10
C CYS A 567 1.57 7.45 16.66
N THR A 568 1.10 6.61 15.74
CA THR A 568 1.49 6.65 14.32
C THR A 568 0.58 7.58 13.52
N ARG A 569 1.12 8.17 12.47
CA ARG A 569 0.42 8.93 11.44
C ARG A 569 0.80 8.36 10.06
N VAL A 570 -0.20 8.11 9.24
CA VAL A 570 -0.01 7.78 7.82
C VAL A 570 -0.66 8.89 7.01
N ASP A 571 0.14 9.57 6.20
CA ASP A 571 -0.34 10.45 5.14
C ASP A 571 -0.43 9.64 3.85
N ALA A 572 -1.53 9.79 3.11
CA ALA A 572 -1.77 9.07 1.87
C ALA A 572 -2.07 10.06 0.74
N GLU A 573 -1.44 9.85 -0.41
CA GLU A 573 -1.63 10.61 -1.64
C GLU A 573 -2.14 9.63 -2.71
N ARG A 574 -3.14 10.03 -3.51
CA ARG A 574 -3.71 9.19 -4.56
C ARG A 574 -3.30 9.72 -5.93
N ASP A 575 -2.63 8.87 -6.70
CA ASP A 575 -2.35 9.11 -8.11
C ASP A 575 -3.46 8.48 -8.96
N THR A 576 -4.11 9.29 -9.80
CA THR A 576 -5.18 8.86 -10.72
C THR A 576 -4.67 8.49 -12.12
N SER A 577 -3.35 8.64 -12.38
CA SER A 577 -2.71 8.14 -13.61
C SER A 577 -2.36 6.65 -13.52
N LEU A 578 -2.20 6.13 -12.29
CA LEU A 578 -2.00 4.71 -12.02
C LEU A 578 -3.32 3.93 -12.08
N GLU A 579 -3.26 2.65 -12.46
CA GLU A 579 -4.40 1.74 -12.45
C GLU A 579 -4.72 1.24 -11.02
N SER A 580 -5.98 0.87 -10.75
CA SER A 580 -6.31 0.15 -9.51
C SER A 580 -5.80 -1.29 -9.59
N VAL A 581 -5.55 -1.94 -8.45
CA VAL A 581 -5.09 -3.35 -8.42
C VAL A 581 -6.14 -4.22 -9.11
N GLU A 582 -7.42 -3.98 -8.80
CA GLU A 582 -8.56 -4.65 -9.40
C GLU A 582 -8.64 -4.45 -10.92
N ASP A 583 -8.27 -3.28 -11.46
CA ASP A 583 -8.26 -3.01 -12.90
C ASP A 583 -7.08 -3.65 -13.63
N VAL A 584 -5.90 -3.70 -13.01
CA VAL A 584 -4.74 -4.46 -13.54
C VAL A 584 -5.12 -5.95 -13.64
N ILE A 585 -5.63 -6.56 -12.56
CA ILE A 585 -6.08 -7.97 -12.59
C ILE A 585 -7.18 -8.19 -13.64
N LYS A 586 -8.19 -7.30 -13.71
CA LYS A 586 -9.21 -7.34 -14.76
C LYS A 586 -8.64 -7.27 -16.16
N GLN A 587 -7.53 -6.55 -16.39
CA GLN A 587 -6.93 -6.44 -17.73
C GLN A 587 -6.03 -7.62 -18.08
N GLU A 588 -5.15 -8.05 -17.19
CA GLU A 588 -4.26 -9.19 -17.44
C GLU A 588 -5.06 -10.48 -17.67
N CYS A 589 -6.18 -10.67 -16.97
CA CYS A 589 -7.10 -11.79 -17.20
C CYS A 589 -7.92 -11.71 -18.51
N ARG A 590 -7.89 -10.61 -19.29
CA ARG A 590 -8.68 -10.48 -20.54
C ARG A 590 -8.24 -11.47 -21.61
N ALA A 591 -6.95 -11.79 -21.66
CA ALA A 591 -6.38 -12.70 -22.64
C ALA A 591 -6.87 -14.15 -22.46
N ARG A 592 -7.32 -14.52 -21.24
CA ARG A 592 -7.69 -15.89 -20.83
C ARG A 592 -6.58 -16.94 -21.03
N THR A 593 -5.34 -16.50 -21.20
CA THR A 593 -4.13 -17.32 -21.20
C THR A 593 -3.57 -17.44 -19.79
N GLU A 594 -2.68 -18.40 -19.57
CA GLU A 594 -1.79 -18.39 -18.41
C GLU A 594 -0.85 -17.17 -18.49
N ASN A 595 -0.50 -16.60 -17.35
CA ASN A 595 0.36 -15.41 -17.24
C ASN A 595 1.31 -15.63 -16.06
N VAL A 596 2.49 -16.19 -16.36
CA VAL A 596 3.47 -16.60 -15.35
C VAL A 596 3.97 -15.40 -14.53
N LYS A 597 4.19 -14.25 -15.16
CA LYS A 597 4.57 -13.01 -14.46
C LYS A 597 3.48 -12.53 -13.50
N LEU A 598 2.20 -12.60 -13.89
CA LEU A 598 1.09 -12.28 -12.99
C LEU A 598 1.03 -13.24 -11.80
N ALA A 599 1.21 -14.55 -12.02
CA ALA A 599 1.24 -15.53 -10.93
C ALA A 599 2.39 -15.26 -9.95
N GLN A 600 3.59 -14.99 -10.47
CA GLN A 600 4.77 -14.64 -9.69
C GLN A 600 4.57 -13.36 -8.83
N VAL A 601 4.08 -12.28 -9.46
CA VAL A 601 3.88 -10.97 -8.81
C VAL A 601 2.68 -11.00 -7.84
N GLY A 602 1.61 -11.73 -8.17
CA GLY A 602 0.46 -11.97 -7.30
C GLY A 602 0.82 -12.78 -6.06
N PHE A 603 1.63 -13.84 -6.20
CA PHE A 603 2.12 -14.61 -5.05
C PHE A 603 2.96 -13.74 -4.10
N ALA A 604 3.84 -12.89 -4.64
CA ALA A 604 4.64 -11.97 -3.83
C ALA A 604 3.78 -10.89 -3.15
N TYR A 605 2.74 -10.38 -3.82
CA TYR A 605 1.75 -9.49 -3.22
C TYR A 605 1.03 -10.15 -2.03
N ASP A 606 0.56 -11.38 -2.22
CA ASP A 606 -0.24 -12.12 -1.22
C ASP A 606 0.61 -12.49 0.01
N VAL A 607 1.85 -12.93 -0.20
CA VAL A 607 2.82 -13.18 0.89
C VAL A 607 3.13 -11.89 1.69
N ALA A 608 3.24 -10.74 1.02
CA ALA A 608 3.51 -9.47 1.68
C ALA A 608 2.29 -8.98 2.50
N HIS A 609 1.08 -9.00 1.93
CA HIS A 609 -0.14 -8.53 2.60
C HIS A 609 -0.59 -9.45 3.74
N LYS A 610 -0.28 -10.75 3.67
CA LYS A 610 -0.54 -11.72 4.74
C LYS A 610 0.14 -11.36 6.08
N LYS A 611 1.18 -10.52 6.09
CA LYS A 611 1.82 -10.03 7.34
C LYS A 611 0.83 -9.40 8.32
N ALA A 612 -0.26 -8.78 7.85
CA ALA A 612 -1.30 -8.17 8.69
C ALA A 612 -2.54 -9.07 8.95
N GLU A 613 -2.58 -10.30 8.44
CA GLU A 613 -3.74 -11.21 8.48
C GLU A 613 -4.31 -11.41 9.90
N ALA A 614 -3.43 -11.57 10.90
CA ALA A 614 -3.82 -11.74 12.29
C ALA A 614 -4.57 -10.52 12.85
N TYR A 615 -4.07 -9.31 12.58
CA TYR A 615 -4.72 -8.05 12.98
C TYR A 615 -6.06 -7.87 12.26
N ILE A 616 -6.09 -8.09 10.94
CA ILE A 616 -7.29 -7.95 10.10
C ILE A 616 -8.39 -8.92 10.54
N SER A 617 -8.01 -10.16 10.90
CA SER A 617 -8.92 -11.18 11.40
C SER A 617 -9.55 -10.81 12.74
N GLU A 618 -8.75 -10.29 13.68
CA GLU A 618 -9.23 -9.87 15.00
C GLU A 618 -10.09 -8.60 14.93
N ALA A 619 -9.66 -7.58 14.17
CA ALA A 619 -10.47 -6.39 13.90
C ALA A 619 -11.82 -6.77 13.26
N SER A 620 -11.81 -7.67 12.26
CA SER A 620 -13.02 -8.20 11.63
C SER A 620 -13.91 -8.98 12.60
N ARG A 621 -13.34 -9.67 13.60
CA ARG A 621 -14.09 -10.37 14.66
C ARG A 621 -14.78 -9.37 15.58
N LEU A 622 -14.08 -8.31 16.00
CA LEU A 622 -14.62 -7.24 16.83
C LEU A 622 -15.70 -6.44 16.11
N ASP A 623 -15.52 -6.08 14.84
CA ASP A 623 -16.54 -5.36 14.06
C ASP A 623 -17.81 -6.21 13.85
N LYS A 624 -17.67 -7.53 13.62
CA LYS A 624 -18.82 -8.45 13.59
C LYS A 624 -19.59 -8.47 14.93
N ILE A 625 -18.93 -8.23 16.07
CA ILE A 625 -19.57 -8.08 17.39
C ILE A 625 -20.24 -6.70 17.50
N LYS A 626 -19.50 -5.60 17.22
CA LYS A 626 -20.00 -4.21 17.24
C LYS A 626 -21.26 -4.07 16.36
N ASP A 627 -21.29 -4.65 15.15
CA ASP A 627 -22.44 -4.62 14.25
C ASP A 627 -23.62 -5.49 14.72
N ARG A 628 -23.37 -6.66 15.33
CA ARG A 628 -24.42 -7.47 15.98
C ARG A 628 -25.09 -6.70 17.11
N GLU A 629 -24.33 -5.97 17.92
CA GLU A 629 -24.84 -5.12 19.00
C GLU A 629 -25.61 -3.91 18.48
N ARG A 630 -25.07 -3.17 17.50
CA ARG A 630 -25.75 -2.06 16.81
C ARG A 630 -27.09 -2.51 16.23
N ALA A 631 -27.12 -3.64 15.52
CA ALA A 631 -28.34 -4.21 14.97
C ALA A 631 -29.32 -4.66 16.07
N SER A 632 -28.82 -5.21 17.19
CA SER A 632 -29.65 -5.57 18.36
C SER A 632 -30.23 -4.33 19.08
N LYS A 633 -29.47 -3.23 19.16
CA LYS A 633 -29.95 -1.93 19.67
C LYS A 633 -31.03 -1.35 18.76
N CYS A 634 -30.79 -1.28 17.45
CA CYS A 634 -31.78 -0.84 16.46
C CYS A 634 -33.08 -1.67 16.55
N ARG A 635 -32.98 -3.02 16.59
CA ARG A 635 -34.16 -3.91 16.79
C ARG A 635 -34.84 -3.74 18.15
N ARG A 636 -34.22 -3.15 19.18
CA ARG A 636 -34.87 -2.79 20.45
C ARG A 636 -35.57 -1.44 20.34
N GLU A 637 -34.92 -0.44 19.77
CA GLU A 637 -35.45 0.91 19.57
C GLU A 637 -36.64 0.92 18.61
N GLU A 638 -36.58 0.15 17.51
CA GLU A 638 -37.72 0.02 16.60
C GLU A 638 -38.90 -0.71 17.27
N ARG A 639 -38.64 -1.75 18.08
CA ARG A 639 -39.69 -2.40 18.89
C ARG A 639 -40.32 -1.46 19.91
N ARG A 640 -39.54 -0.55 20.53
CA ARG A 640 -40.04 0.54 21.37
C ARG A 640 -40.92 1.49 20.54
N ARG A 641 -40.44 2.01 19.42
CA ARG A 641 -41.21 2.94 18.57
C ARG A 641 -42.52 2.33 18.09
N ARG A 642 -42.49 1.08 17.58
CA ARG A 642 -43.68 0.31 17.20
C ARG A 642 -44.60 0.00 18.41
N TRP A 643 -44.10 -0.03 19.64
CA TRP A 643 -44.94 -0.14 20.86
C TRP A 643 -45.59 1.21 21.21
N GLU A 644 -44.84 2.31 21.15
CA GLU A 644 -45.31 3.68 21.42
C GLU A 644 -46.38 4.11 20.40
N GLU A 645 -46.14 3.88 19.11
CA GLU A 645 -47.14 4.06 18.03
C GLU A 645 -48.44 3.30 18.33
N ARG A 646 -48.34 2.02 18.74
CA ARG A 646 -49.50 1.19 19.11
C ARG A 646 -50.16 1.67 20.41
N HIS A 647 -49.40 2.17 21.38
CA HIS A 647 -49.91 2.74 22.62
C HIS A 647 -50.71 4.02 22.34
N ILE A 648 -50.13 4.96 21.60
CA ILE A 648 -50.78 6.22 21.19
C ILE A 648 -52.04 5.91 20.38
N LYS A 649 -51.99 4.99 19.41
CA LYS A 649 -53.16 4.55 18.62
C LYS A 649 -54.27 3.97 19.52
N ARG A 650 -53.93 3.13 20.52
CA ARG A 650 -54.88 2.61 21.53
C ARG A 650 -55.50 3.74 22.38
N VAL A 651 -54.71 4.71 22.84
CA VAL A 651 -55.19 5.86 23.63
C VAL A 651 -56.12 6.76 22.81
N LEU A 652 -55.76 7.05 21.56
CA LEU A 652 -56.60 7.80 20.62
C LEU A 652 -57.93 7.07 20.35
N THR A 653 -57.90 5.75 20.12
CA THR A 653 -59.12 4.95 19.95
C THR A 653 -59.99 4.94 21.22
N LYS A 654 -59.40 4.87 22.43
CA LYS A 654 -60.16 5.02 23.69
C LYS A 654 -60.81 6.40 23.80
N LYS A 655 -60.07 7.49 23.55
CA LYS A 655 -60.59 8.86 23.56
C LYS A 655 -61.72 9.05 22.53
N GLN A 656 -61.58 8.51 21.32
CA GLN A 656 -62.61 8.59 20.28
C GLN A 656 -63.86 7.76 20.62
N LYS A 657 -63.71 6.54 21.16
CA LYS A 657 -64.85 5.76 21.68
C LYS A 657 -65.59 6.49 22.80
N GLN A 658 -64.88 7.18 23.69
CA GLN A 658 -65.50 7.99 24.75
C GLN A 658 -66.19 9.25 24.18
N LYS A 659 -65.58 9.94 23.21
CA LYS A 659 -66.20 11.09 22.52
C LYS A 659 -67.49 10.67 21.79
N ASN A 660 -67.50 9.50 21.15
CA ASN A 660 -68.69 8.92 20.52
C ASN A 660 -69.77 8.55 21.55
N LYS A 661 -69.42 7.88 22.66
CA LYS A 661 -70.36 7.60 23.76
C LYS A 661 -70.96 8.88 24.36
N ASN A 662 -70.16 9.93 24.53
CA ASN A 662 -70.64 11.22 25.01
C ASN A 662 -71.58 11.90 24.00
N LYS A 663 -71.25 11.90 22.69
CA LYS A 663 -72.13 12.42 21.63
C LYS A 663 -73.43 11.63 21.52
N GLN A 664 -73.40 10.32 21.76
CA GLN A 664 -74.61 9.48 21.83
C GLN A 664 -75.44 9.82 23.07
N ARG A 665 -74.81 10.01 24.23
CA ARG A 665 -75.49 10.46 25.47
C ARG A 665 -76.15 11.83 25.33
N THR A 666 -75.52 12.81 24.66
CA THR A 666 -76.18 14.10 24.40
C THR A 666 -77.30 13.99 23.36
N ARG A 667 -77.18 13.14 22.31
CA ARG A 667 -78.33 12.86 21.42
C ARG A 667 -79.50 12.21 22.17
N CYS A 668 -79.24 11.27 23.08
CA CYS A 668 -80.29 10.66 23.90
C CYS A 668 -80.89 11.63 24.93
N LYS A 669 -80.12 12.60 25.44
CA LYS A 669 -80.67 13.69 26.27
C LYS A 669 -81.56 14.62 25.44
N ALA A 670 -81.08 15.07 24.28
CA ALA A 670 -81.85 15.94 23.38
C ALA A 670 -83.14 15.26 22.90
N HIS A 671 -83.15 13.94 22.62
CA HIS A 671 -84.39 13.22 22.37
C HIS A 671 -85.31 13.23 23.60
N LYS A 672 -84.82 12.89 24.80
CA LYS A 672 -85.66 12.95 26.01
C LYS A 672 -86.19 14.36 26.34
N GLU A 673 -85.44 15.39 26.01
CA GLU A 673 -85.85 16.80 26.14
C GLU A 673 -86.97 17.13 25.13
N ILE A 674 -86.86 16.68 23.87
CA ILE A 674 -87.93 16.77 22.85
C ILE A 674 -89.16 15.94 23.26
N ASP A 675 -88.99 14.69 23.68
CA ASP A 675 -90.07 13.81 24.17
C ASP A 675 -90.80 14.44 25.36
N SER A 676 -90.07 15.13 26.26
CA SER A 676 -90.66 15.85 27.40
C SER A 676 -91.39 17.14 27.02
N ALA A 677 -91.03 17.77 25.89
CA ALA A 677 -91.75 18.92 25.35
C ALA A 677 -93.01 18.52 24.58
N SER A 678 -93.07 17.30 24.04
CA SER A 678 -94.20 16.77 23.27
C SER A 678 -95.41 16.33 24.13
N ASN A 679 -95.34 16.41 25.46
CA ASN A 679 -96.26 15.70 26.35
C ASN A 679 -97.17 16.65 27.18
N LYS A 680 -97.91 17.51 26.48
CA LYS A 680 -99.03 18.32 26.99
C LYS A 680 -100.15 18.42 25.96
N GLU A 681 -101.38 18.57 26.48
CA GLU A 681 -102.68 18.58 25.77
C GLU A 681 -103.17 17.22 25.20
N PRO A 682 -104.50 16.98 25.10
CA PRO A 682 -105.05 15.62 25.26
C PRO A 682 -105.87 15.07 24.07
N LEU A 683 -106.38 13.84 24.24
CA LEU A 683 -107.07 13.03 23.22
C LEU A 683 -108.46 13.55 22.78
N THR A 684 -108.79 13.30 21.51
CA THR A 684 -110.14 12.87 21.08
C THR A 684 -110.05 11.71 20.07
N SER A 685 -111.15 11.00 19.83
CA SER A 685 -111.16 9.64 19.27
C SER A 685 -112.07 9.46 18.05
N THR A 686 -111.68 8.59 17.11
CA THR A 686 -112.63 7.75 16.33
C THR A 686 -112.01 6.42 15.88
N GLN A 687 -112.82 5.53 15.31
CA GLN A 687 -112.52 4.11 15.06
C GLN A 687 -112.26 3.78 13.56
N THR A 688 -112.08 2.48 13.28
CA THR A 688 -111.98 1.80 11.96
C THR A 688 -110.63 1.93 11.23
N GLY A 689 -110.15 0.90 10.51
CA GLY A 689 -110.61 -0.49 10.42
C GLY A 689 -109.82 -1.33 9.41
N ALA A 690 -109.89 -2.67 9.53
CA ALA A 690 -109.34 -3.70 8.62
C ALA A 690 -107.80 -3.80 8.45
N GLY A 691 -107.34 -5.02 8.14
CA GLY A 691 -106.07 -5.32 7.47
C GLY A 691 -106.35 -5.84 6.03
N PRO A 692 -105.52 -6.69 5.40
CA PRO A 692 -104.32 -7.37 5.93
C PRO A 692 -103.11 -7.51 4.96
N LEU A 693 -102.04 -8.15 5.45
CA LEU A 693 -101.09 -9.03 4.70
C LEU A 693 -100.12 -8.47 3.63
N THR A 694 -99.10 -9.31 3.37
CA THR A 694 -97.97 -9.21 2.39
C THR A 694 -96.89 -8.17 2.75
N LYS A 695 -95.57 -8.41 2.73
CA LYS A 695 -94.59 -9.31 2.05
C LYS A 695 -93.74 -8.56 1.02
N ASN A 696 -92.43 -8.61 1.27
CA ASN A 696 -91.31 -8.67 0.32
C ASN A 696 -90.73 -7.40 -0.36
N THR A 697 -89.41 -7.51 -0.54
CA THR A 697 -88.55 -7.01 -1.65
C THR A 697 -88.19 -5.52 -1.77
N ASN A 698 -86.93 -5.24 -1.42
CA ASN A 698 -85.83 -4.69 -2.27
C ASN A 698 -85.92 -3.27 -2.88
N ALA A 699 -84.74 -2.61 -2.90
CA ALA A 699 -84.12 -1.84 -4.01
C ALA A 699 -84.95 -0.78 -4.79
N ASP A 700 -84.42 0.39 -5.14
CA ASP A 700 -83.10 1.02 -4.93
C ASP A 700 -83.26 2.54 -5.20
N VAL A 701 -82.20 3.23 -5.67
CA VAL A 701 -82.18 4.38 -6.62
C VAL A 701 -81.49 5.66 -6.12
N GLU A 702 -80.65 6.21 -7.00
CA GLU A 702 -79.87 7.44 -6.84
C GLU A 702 -80.71 8.72 -7.06
N GLY A 703 -80.38 9.81 -6.35
CA GLY A 703 -81.11 11.09 -6.44
C GLY A 703 -80.18 12.30 -6.64
N THR A 704 -79.97 12.71 -7.90
CA THR A 704 -79.05 13.79 -8.29
C THR A 704 -79.62 15.20 -8.12
N ARG A 705 -78.73 16.21 -7.93
CA ARG A 705 -78.96 17.68 -8.07
C ARG A 705 -79.82 18.33 -6.95
N GLY A 706 -79.67 19.63 -6.65
CA GLY A 706 -78.67 20.62 -7.07
C GLY A 706 -79.11 22.08 -6.77
N CYS A 707 -78.14 23.00 -6.61
CA CYS A 707 -78.33 24.44 -6.32
C CYS A 707 -78.96 24.76 -4.92
N THR A 708 -78.90 25.97 -4.36
CA THR A 708 -78.54 27.30 -4.90
C THR A 708 -77.77 28.16 -3.86
N LEU A 709 -77.05 29.20 -4.31
CA LEU A 709 -76.53 30.30 -3.46
C LEU A 709 -77.67 31.28 -3.07
N PRO A 710 -77.46 32.20 -2.08
CA PRO A 710 -76.80 33.48 -2.35
C PRO A 710 -75.66 33.84 -1.37
N SER A 711 -74.84 34.84 -1.75
CA SER A 711 -73.95 35.62 -0.87
C SER A 711 -74.65 36.93 -0.43
N ASP A 712 -74.10 37.91 0.30
CA ASP A 712 -72.75 38.30 0.78
C ASP A 712 -72.98 39.12 2.11
N VAL A 713 -72.08 39.72 2.89
CA VAL A 713 -70.65 40.16 2.86
C VAL A 713 -70.16 40.16 4.36
N GLU A 714 -69.00 40.61 4.91
CA GLU A 714 -67.87 41.44 4.49
C GLU A 714 -66.51 41.08 5.20
N LYS A 715 -65.47 41.80 4.77
CA LYS A 715 -64.05 41.96 5.17
C LYS A 715 -63.60 41.58 6.60
N GLY A 716 -62.37 41.05 6.65
CA GLY A 716 -61.46 41.08 7.80
C GLY A 716 -60.09 40.47 7.45
N THR A 717 -59.10 41.28 7.05
CA THR A 717 -57.81 40.82 6.52
C THR A 717 -56.64 40.99 7.49
N ALA A 718 -55.81 39.95 7.64
CA ALA A 718 -54.40 40.07 8.04
C ALA A 718 -53.58 38.87 7.55
N GLN A 719 -52.35 39.13 7.09
CA GLN A 719 -51.27 38.14 6.92
C GLN A 719 -50.13 38.52 7.88
N GLN A 720 -49.19 37.61 8.14
CA GLN A 720 -47.95 37.97 8.85
C GLN A 720 -46.76 37.16 8.34
N GLU A 721 -45.66 37.85 8.03
CA GLU A 721 -44.36 37.27 7.66
C GLU A 721 -43.35 37.37 8.84
N ILE A 722 -42.07 37.08 8.55
CA ILE A 722 -41.01 36.67 9.47
C ILE A 722 -40.04 37.87 9.72
N ILE A 723 -38.97 37.64 10.52
CA ILE A 723 -37.66 38.37 10.59
C ILE A 723 -37.53 39.42 11.74
N VAL A 724 -36.41 39.55 12.49
CA VAL A 724 -35.30 38.64 12.94
C VAL A 724 -34.38 39.35 13.97
N GLN A 725 -33.46 38.64 14.67
CA GLN A 725 -32.30 39.16 15.47
C GLN A 725 -32.64 39.98 16.76
N ARG A 726 -31.70 40.31 17.69
CA ARG A 726 -30.22 40.10 17.81
C ARG A 726 -29.81 39.91 19.31
N HIS A 727 -28.55 39.54 19.60
CA HIS A 727 -27.96 39.54 20.95
C HIS A 727 -27.07 40.77 21.18
N ALA A 728 -27.12 41.33 22.41
CA ALA A 728 -26.19 42.27 23.09
C ALA A 728 -26.78 42.60 24.49
N GLU A 729 -26.06 43.09 25.52
CA GLU A 729 -24.74 42.75 26.08
C GLU A 729 -24.62 43.34 27.53
N ASP A 730 -23.44 43.37 28.16
CA ASP A 730 -23.16 43.80 29.56
C ASP A 730 -23.84 42.99 30.71
N GLY A 731 -23.38 43.00 31.98
CA GLY A 731 -22.10 43.50 32.52
C GLY A 731 -22.00 43.54 34.07
N LYS A 732 -20.95 42.89 34.63
CA LYS A 732 -20.22 43.25 35.88
C LYS A 732 -20.75 42.92 37.31
N VAL A 733 -20.20 41.84 37.90
CA VAL A 733 -19.60 41.64 39.27
C VAL A 733 -20.25 42.24 40.55
N ILE A 734 -20.38 41.45 41.66
CA ILE A 734 -19.85 41.69 43.06
C ILE A 734 -20.47 40.76 44.15
N ARG A 735 -19.60 40.11 44.96
CA ARG A 735 -19.81 39.49 46.32
C ARG A 735 -20.82 38.32 46.47
N SER A 736 -20.74 37.43 47.47
CA SER A 736 -19.75 37.23 48.58
C SER A 736 -19.72 35.77 49.10
N CYS A 737 -18.80 35.50 50.03
CA CYS A 737 -18.63 34.33 50.91
C CYS A 737 -19.94 33.88 51.64
N SER A 738 -20.01 32.72 52.32
CA SER A 738 -18.91 31.93 52.93
C SER A 738 -19.15 30.42 53.04
N CYS A 739 -18.08 29.72 53.43
CA CYS A 739 -18.04 28.32 53.88
C CYS A 739 -18.31 28.17 55.40
N HIS A 740 -18.63 26.93 55.81
CA HIS A 740 -18.16 26.16 57.01
C HIS A 740 -19.23 25.09 57.38
N GLU A 741 -18.89 23.78 57.39
CA GLU A 741 -18.60 22.92 58.58
C GLU A 741 -19.85 22.49 59.41
N ARG A 742 -19.87 21.37 60.17
CA ARG A 742 -18.82 20.37 60.48
C ARG A 742 -19.37 18.94 60.69
N LEU A 743 -18.41 18.01 60.66
CA LEU A 743 -18.37 16.61 61.09
C LEU A 743 -19.13 16.22 62.38
N VAL A 744 -19.51 14.93 62.45
CA VAL A 744 -19.35 14.03 63.63
C VAL A 744 -18.92 12.65 63.10
N GLU A 745 -18.17 11.86 63.90
CA GLU A 745 -17.46 10.63 63.49
C GLU A 745 -17.95 9.36 64.25
N GLU A 746 -17.07 8.34 64.33
CA GLU A 746 -17.15 7.03 65.03
C GLU A 746 -17.88 5.88 64.29
N GLU A 747 -17.48 4.59 64.37
CA GLU A 747 -16.23 3.82 64.61
C GLU A 747 -16.66 2.31 64.73
N GLY A 748 -15.78 1.31 64.82
CA GLY A 748 -16.17 -0.02 65.38
C GLY A 748 -16.10 -1.35 64.57
N SER A 749 -14.90 -1.70 64.08
CA SER A 749 -14.25 -3.04 64.25
C SER A 749 -14.93 -4.43 63.97
N SER A 750 -14.24 -5.24 63.13
CA SER A 750 -14.13 -6.74 63.15
C SER A 750 -15.35 -7.61 62.72
N ALA A 751 -15.25 -8.91 62.34
CA ALA A 751 -14.12 -9.86 62.24
C ALA A 751 -14.31 -10.93 61.12
N LYS A 752 -13.26 -11.72 60.82
CA LYS A 752 -13.23 -13.04 60.13
C LYS A 752 -12.93 -14.15 61.21
N PRO A 753 -12.87 -15.51 61.00
CA PRO A 753 -12.42 -16.21 59.77
C PRO A 753 -12.80 -17.73 59.54
N VAL A 754 -12.08 -18.39 58.59
CA VAL A 754 -11.64 -19.83 58.49
C VAL A 754 -12.57 -20.99 57.98
N SER A 755 -12.14 -21.58 56.85
CA SER A 755 -12.27 -23.00 56.35
C SER A 755 -13.68 -23.57 56.01
N ALA A 756 -13.82 -24.68 55.26
CA ALA A 756 -12.86 -25.67 54.74
C ALA A 756 -13.26 -26.13 53.28
N THR A 757 -12.34 -26.34 52.32
CA THR A 757 -11.48 -27.53 52.07
C THR A 757 -12.27 -28.77 51.59
N MET A 758 -11.97 -29.52 50.53
CA MET A 758 -11.20 -29.41 49.25
C MET A 758 -11.40 -30.75 48.48
N SER A 759 -10.78 -30.94 47.30
CA SER A 759 -10.59 -32.24 46.57
C SER A 759 -11.86 -32.83 45.90
N SER A 760 -11.79 -33.56 44.77
CA SER A 760 -10.67 -33.91 43.87
C SER A 760 -11.15 -34.60 42.57
N ARG A 761 -10.41 -34.41 41.45
CA ARG A 761 -10.18 -35.38 40.35
C ARG A 761 -11.39 -35.81 39.49
N ASP A 762 -11.26 -36.38 38.28
CA ASP A 762 -10.20 -36.40 37.22
C ASP A 762 -10.92 -36.76 35.88
N ASP A 763 -10.20 -36.73 34.75
CA ASP A 763 -10.51 -37.41 33.46
C ASP A 763 -11.81 -37.04 32.68
N GLU A 764 -12.05 -37.60 31.49
CA GLU A 764 -11.35 -37.35 30.20
C GLU A 764 -12.27 -37.77 29.01
N HIS A 765 -12.07 -37.16 27.82
CA HIS A 765 -12.23 -37.71 26.46
C HIS A 765 -13.55 -38.37 25.89
N LEU A 766 -13.83 -38.03 24.61
CA LEU A 766 -14.50 -38.79 23.50
C LEU A 766 -16.04 -38.81 23.26
N LEU A 767 -16.41 -38.24 22.10
CA LEU A 767 -17.22 -38.73 20.96
C LEU A 767 -18.51 -39.60 21.11
N GLY A 768 -19.52 -39.26 20.27
CA GLY A 768 -20.73 -40.07 19.93
C GLY A 768 -22.04 -39.33 20.29
N SER A 769 -23.04 -39.03 19.44
CA SER A 769 -23.78 -39.81 18.41
C SER A 769 -24.49 -41.05 18.98
N SER A 770 -25.81 -41.28 18.79
CA SER A 770 -26.87 -40.52 18.09
C SER A 770 -28.29 -41.06 18.40
N PHE A 771 -29.34 -40.25 18.17
CA PHE A 771 -30.80 -40.62 18.14
C PHE A 771 -31.39 -41.12 19.49
N ARG A 772 -32.71 -41.08 19.80
CA ARG A 772 -34.00 -40.69 19.18
C ARG A 772 -35.01 -40.42 20.35
N ASP A 773 -36.26 -39.92 20.26
CA ASP A 773 -37.19 -39.43 19.20
C ASP A 773 -38.30 -38.55 19.88
N SER A 774 -39.16 -37.87 19.09
CA SER A 774 -40.48 -37.28 19.45
C SER A 774 -40.55 -36.15 20.51
N ALA A 775 -41.43 -35.15 20.45
CA ALA A 775 -42.35 -34.61 19.41
C ALA A 775 -42.67 -33.13 19.81
N GLY A 776 -43.28 -32.24 19.02
CA GLY A 776 -43.84 -32.26 17.65
C GLY A 776 -44.48 -30.87 17.36
N ASP A 777 -44.95 -30.65 16.12
CA ASP A 777 -45.69 -29.44 15.63
C ASP A 777 -44.96 -28.05 15.71
N SER A 778 -45.16 -27.10 14.78
CA SER A 778 -45.64 -27.16 13.38
C SER A 778 -45.17 -25.89 12.60
N SER A 779 -45.57 -25.76 11.33
CA SER A 779 -45.12 -24.80 10.31
C SER A 779 -45.41 -23.30 10.62
N ASP A 780 -44.85 -22.29 9.92
CA ASP A 780 -45.03 -22.00 8.48
C ASP A 780 -43.96 -21.08 7.86
N SER A 781 -43.77 -21.22 6.53
CA SER A 781 -43.00 -20.31 5.66
C SER A 781 -43.49 -20.37 4.20
N PRO A 782 -43.59 -19.23 3.50
CA PRO A 782 -43.44 -19.14 2.04
C PRO A 782 -42.05 -18.55 1.67
N ILE A 783 -41.30 -19.00 0.66
CA ILE A 783 -41.58 -19.10 -0.80
C ILE A 783 -41.69 -17.69 -1.43
N SER A 784 -40.99 -17.33 -2.52
CA SER A 784 -40.38 -18.14 -3.60
C SER A 784 -39.00 -17.63 -4.10
N GLU A 785 -38.19 -18.55 -4.64
CA GLU A 785 -37.21 -18.30 -5.72
C GLU A 785 -37.71 -18.97 -7.03
N TRP A 786 -36.88 -19.02 -8.07
CA TRP A 786 -37.18 -19.33 -9.48
C TRP A 786 -37.94 -18.19 -10.20
N GLU A 787 -37.70 -17.87 -11.48
CA GLU A 787 -36.83 -18.48 -12.49
C GLU A 787 -36.42 -17.43 -13.56
N GLU A 788 -35.40 -17.74 -14.37
CA GLU A 788 -35.10 -17.26 -15.76
C GLU A 788 -33.61 -17.02 -16.00
N LEU A 789 -32.95 -18.04 -16.56
CA LEU A 789 -31.57 -17.98 -17.07
C LEU A 789 -31.47 -18.72 -18.41
N TYR A 790 -32.25 -18.29 -19.41
CA TYR A 790 -32.12 -18.72 -20.81
C TYR A 790 -32.53 -17.60 -21.77
N ASN A 791 -31.57 -17.11 -22.55
CA ASN A 791 -31.76 -16.52 -23.88
C ASN A 791 -30.39 -16.52 -24.59
N THR A 792 -30.07 -17.65 -25.21
CA THR A 792 -29.07 -17.73 -26.28
C THR A 792 -29.69 -17.32 -27.61
N ASP A 793 -28.83 -17.20 -28.63
CA ASP A 793 -29.18 -17.07 -30.04
C ASP A 793 -29.83 -15.74 -30.47
N ASP A 794 -28.97 -14.81 -30.86
CA ASP A 794 -29.07 -14.28 -32.23
C ASP A 794 -27.65 -14.11 -32.80
N ALA A 795 -27.43 -14.48 -34.07
CA ALA A 795 -26.09 -14.60 -34.63
C ALA A 795 -25.97 -14.25 -36.11
N ALA A 796 -24.77 -13.78 -36.47
CA ALA A 796 -24.17 -13.64 -37.80
C ALA A 796 -24.45 -12.35 -38.62
N HIS A 797 -23.40 -12.01 -39.38
CA HIS A 797 -23.30 -11.02 -40.47
C HIS A 797 -23.26 -9.51 -40.10
N SER A 798 -22.32 -8.70 -40.61
CA SER A 798 -21.16 -9.04 -41.46
C SER A 798 -20.10 -7.92 -41.57
N LEU A 799 -18.84 -8.36 -41.82
CA LEU A 799 -17.75 -7.70 -42.57
C LEU A 799 -17.04 -6.44 -42.03
N GLU A 800 -15.72 -6.63 -41.83
CA GLU A 800 -14.59 -5.80 -42.29
C GLU A 800 -14.55 -4.27 -42.03
N LYS A 801 -13.56 -3.86 -41.21
CA LYS A 801 -12.34 -3.27 -41.80
C LYS A 801 -11.12 -3.30 -40.88
N GLU A 802 -9.95 -3.54 -41.46
CA GLU A 802 -8.65 -3.31 -40.82
C GLU A 802 -8.27 -1.82 -40.87
N SER A 803 -7.56 -1.34 -39.84
CA SER A 803 -6.70 -0.16 -39.94
C SER A 803 -5.54 -0.28 -38.94
N ARG A 804 -4.32 -0.07 -39.42
CA ARG A 804 -3.07 -0.16 -38.64
C ARG A 804 -2.85 1.05 -37.71
N ASP A 805 -1.77 0.94 -36.93
CA ASP A 805 -1.03 2.01 -36.26
C ASP A 805 -1.72 2.70 -35.06
N GLY A 806 -1.53 2.11 -33.87
CA GLY A 806 -1.60 2.81 -32.59
C GLY A 806 -0.18 3.24 -32.13
N PRO A 807 0.03 4.48 -31.66
CA PRO A 807 1.37 4.98 -31.37
C PRO A 807 1.97 4.40 -30.08
N ARG A 808 3.29 4.13 -30.11
CA ARG A 808 4.10 3.73 -28.95
C ARG A 808 3.98 4.79 -27.84
N ARG A 809 3.51 4.42 -26.66
CA ARG A 809 3.49 5.30 -25.47
C ARG A 809 4.78 5.13 -24.66
N ASN A 810 5.63 6.14 -24.67
CA ASN A 810 6.73 6.24 -23.71
C ASN A 810 6.16 6.53 -22.31
N THR A 811 6.23 5.56 -21.40
CA THR A 811 6.01 5.76 -19.96
C THR A 811 7.32 5.58 -19.20
N ARG A 812 8.28 6.47 -19.47
CA ARG A 812 9.49 6.61 -18.67
C ARG A 812 9.10 7.26 -17.34
N CYS A 813 9.36 6.59 -16.22
CA CYS A 813 8.96 7.07 -14.90
C CYS A 813 9.98 8.09 -14.37
N GLU A 814 9.93 9.31 -14.90
CA GLU A 814 10.69 10.46 -14.43
C GLU A 814 9.75 11.42 -13.67
N HIS A 815 10.09 11.72 -12.41
CA HIS A 815 9.44 12.81 -11.68
C HIS A 815 9.86 14.14 -12.30
N ASP A 816 8.91 14.87 -12.90
CA ASP A 816 9.13 16.26 -13.30
C ASP A 816 7.91 17.14 -12.99
N VAL A 817 8.15 18.39 -12.62
CA VAL A 817 7.22 19.25 -11.90
C VAL A 817 6.95 20.55 -12.66
N ARG A 818 5.68 20.73 -13.04
CA ARG A 818 5.06 21.90 -13.73
C ARG A 818 5.35 22.03 -15.23
N LYS A 819 4.37 21.65 -16.04
CA LYS A 819 4.06 22.39 -17.27
C LYS A 819 2.57 22.41 -17.61
N ALA A 820 1.79 23.10 -16.78
CA ALA A 820 0.40 23.45 -17.10
C ALA A 820 0.35 24.87 -17.67
N LEU A 821 0.10 25.02 -18.98
CA LEU A 821 -0.56 26.19 -19.61
C LEU A 821 -0.71 26.03 -21.14
N VAL A 822 -1.92 26.37 -21.63
CA VAL A 822 -2.34 26.60 -23.04
C VAL A 822 -2.50 25.38 -23.97
N GLY A 823 -3.70 25.27 -24.56
CA GLY A 823 -4.05 24.45 -25.73
C GLY A 823 -4.82 23.15 -25.41
N GLU A 824 -5.92 22.79 -26.08
CA GLU A 824 -6.81 23.56 -26.99
C GLU A 824 -8.27 23.09 -26.78
N SER A 825 -9.25 23.91 -27.18
CA SER A 825 -10.68 23.60 -27.05
C SER A 825 -11.19 22.72 -28.20
N THR A 826 -11.86 21.61 -27.86
CA THR A 826 -12.74 20.87 -28.80
C THR A 826 -14.08 20.59 -28.14
N ASP A 827 -15.17 21.05 -28.76
CA ASP A 827 -16.52 20.94 -28.21
C ASP A 827 -17.05 19.49 -28.29
N SER A 828 -17.59 19.01 -27.16
CA SER A 828 -18.41 17.79 -27.13
C SER A 828 -19.52 17.92 -26.07
N ASP A 829 -20.55 18.70 -26.40
CA ASP A 829 -21.79 18.75 -25.63
C ASP A 829 -22.46 17.37 -25.63
N ASN A 830 -22.36 16.61 -24.51
CA ASN A 830 -23.49 16.01 -23.79
C ASN A 830 -23.06 15.20 -22.54
N SER A 831 -24.02 14.97 -21.63
CA SER A 831 -23.93 14.09 -20.45
C SER A 831 -22.81 14.37 -19.44
N SER A 832 -22.77 15.59 -18.89
CA SER A 832 -22.29 15.81 -17.53
C SER A 832 -23.31 15.27 -16.50
N GLU A 833 -23.35 13.94 -16.33
CA GLU A 833 -23.72 13.39 -15.03
C GLU A 833 -22.61 13.72 -14.03
N ASP A 834 -22.96 13.95 -12.76
CA ASP A 834 -21.98 14.34 -11.73
C ASP A 834 -20.97 13.20 -11.50
N GLU A 835 -19.79 13.25 -12.12
CA GLU A 835 -18.66 12.35 -11.82
C GLU A 835 -18.17 12.58 -10.38
N THR A 836 -18.87 11.99 -9.41
CA THR A 836 -18.42 11.98 -8.03
C THR A 836 -17.11 11.21 -7.97
N PRO A 837 -16.01 11.81 -7.47
CA PRO A 837 -14.70 11.16 -7.48
C PRO A 837 -14.78 9.84 -6.73
N SER A 838 -14.21 8.79 -7.32
CA SER A 838 -14.27 7.43 -6.78
C SER A 838 -13.78 7.40 -5.32
N PRO A 839 -14.48 6.65 -4.44
CA PRO A 839 -14.40 6.86 -3.00
C PRO A 839 -13.00 6.60 -2.44
N TRP A 840 -12.67 7.34 -1.39
CA TRP A 840 -11.42 7.19 -0.66
C TRP A 840 -11.38 5.84 0.06
N SER A 841 -10.38 5.05 -0.29
CA SER A 841 -10.18 3.65 0.12
C SER A 841 -8.71 3.33 0.42
N ALA A 842 -7.93 4.33 0.80
CA ALA A 842 -6.51 4.19 1.10
C ALA A 842 -6.29 3.23 2.30
N VAL A 843 -5.57 2.12 2.09
CA VAL A 843 -5.18 1.19 3.15
C VAL A 843 -3.68 0.94 3.11
N CYS A 844 -3.02 1.13 4.25
CA CYS A 844 -1.58 0.92 4.40
C CYS A 844 -1.34 -0.31 5.30
N ILE A 845 -0.52 -1.24 4.84
CA ILE A 845 0.01 -2.33 5.67
C ILE A 845 1.31 -1.82 6.31
N MET A 846 1.32 -1.75 7.64
CA MET A 846 2.37 -1.11 8.44
C MET A 846 2.91 -2.07 9.50
N GLY A 847 4.23 -2.15 9.63
CA GLY A 847 4.93 -2.84 10.70
C GLY A 847 5.69 -1.88 11.60
N VAL A 848 5.62 -2.08 12.92
CA VAL A 848 6.56 -1.47 13.87
C VAL A 848 7.61 -2.51 14.28
N ARG A 849 8.87 -2.07 14.37
CA ARG A 849 9.99 -2.78 15.00
C ARG A 849 10.52 -1.94 16.15
N VAL A 850 10.72 -2.58 17.29
CA VAL A 850 11.26 -1.97 18.51
C VAL A 850 12.50 -2.76 18.90
N TYR A 851 13.66 -2.18 18.66
CA TYR A 851 14.96 -2.75 18.98
C TYR A 851 15.39 -2.26 20.37
N SER A 852 15.85 -3.17 21.23
CA SER A 852 16.29 -2.85 22.59
C SER A 852 17.29 -3.87 23.12
N LYS A 853 17.97 -3.54 24.22
CA LYS A 853 18.75 -4.47 25.05
C LYS A 853 17.98 -4.94 26.29
N ASP A 854 16.74 -4.48 26.50
CA ASP A 854 15.85 -5.03 27.53
C ASP A 854 15.29 -6.40 27.10
N GLU A 855 15.38 -7.37 27.99
CA GLU A 855 14.97 -8.76 27.75
C GLU A 855 13.49 -8.99 28.10
N ALA A 856 12.93 -8.14 28.96
CA ALA A 856 11.52 -8.16 29.34
C ALA A 856 10.70 -7.04 28.67
N LEU A 857 11.23 -6.39 27.62
CA LEU A 857 10.46 -5.46 26.79
C LEU A 857 9.27 -6.19 26.19
N THR A 858 8.08 -5.58 26.32
CA THR A 858 6.88 -6.06 25.62
C THR A 858 6.34 -5.02 24.65
N LEU A 859 5.89 -5.49 23.49
CA LEU A 859 5.18 -4.73 22.47
C LEU A 859 3.73 -5.21 22.42
N GLN A 860 2.79 -4.27 22.51
CA GLN A 860 1.36 -4.50 22.47
C GLN A 860 0.75 -3.71 21.31
N THR A 861 -0.14 -4.34 20.55
CA THR A 861 -0.88 -3.70 19.44
C THR A 861 -2.24 -3.25 19.94
N LEU A 862 -2.62 -2.02 19.61
CA LEU A 862 -3.87 -1.39 20.03
C LEU A 862 -4.92 -1.49 18.92
N LEU A 863 -6.18 -1.73 19.30
CA LEU A 863 -7.32 -1.94 18.41
C LEU A 863 -8.35 -0.81 18.59
N ASP A 864 -9.00 -0.40 17.49
CA ASP A 864 -10.10 0.59 17.44
C ASP A 864 -11.47 -0.03 17.83
#